data_AF-A0A7L1ZVE7-F1
#
_entry.id   AF-A0A7L1ZVE7-F1
#
_cell.length_a   1.000
_cell.length_b   1.000
_cell.length_c   1.000
_cell.angle_alpha   90.00
_cell.angle_beta   90.00
_cell.angle_gamma   90.00
#
_symmetry.space_group_name_H-M   'P 1'
#
loop_
_entity.id
_entity.type
_entity.pdbx_description
1 polymer ?
#
loop_
_entity_poly.entity_id
_entity_poly.type
_entity_poly.pdbx_seq_one_letter_code
_entity_poly.pdbx_strand_id
1 'polypeptide(L)'
;VSATAFYKAQPVIQFMCEVLDIHNIDEQPRPLTDSHRVKFTKEIKGLKVEVTHCGTMRRKYRVCNVTRRPASHQTFPLQLENGQTVERTVAQYFREKYNLQLKYPHLPCLQVGQEQKHTYLPLEVCNIVAGQRCIKKLTDNQTSTMIKATARSAPDRQEEISRLVRSANYDADPFVQEFQFKVRDEMAHVTGRVLPAPMLQYGGRNRTVATPSHGVWDMRGKQFHTGVEIKMWAIACFATQRQCREEILKGFTDQLRKISKDAGMPIQGQPCFCKYAQGADSVEPMFRHLKNTYSGLQLIIVILPGKTPVYAEVKRVGDTLLGMATQCVQVKNVIKTSPQTLSNLCLKINVKLGGINNILVPHQRPSVFQQPVIFLGADVTHPPAGDGKKPSIAAVVGSMDAHPSRYCATVRVQRPRQEIIQDLASMVRELLIQFYKSTRFKPTRIIFYRDGVSEGQFRQVLYYELLAIREACISLEKDYQPGITYIVVQKRHHTRLFCADRTERVGRSGNIPAGTTVDTDITHPYEFDFYLCSHAGIQGTSRPSHYHVLWDDNCFTADELQLLTYQLCHTYVRCTRSVSIPAPAYYAHLVAFRARYHLVDKEHDSAEGSHVSGQSNGRDPQALAKAVQIHQDTLRTMYFA
;
A
#
# COMPACT_ATOMS: atom_id res chain seq x y z
N VAL A 1 18.37 -5.52 -14.00
CA VAL A 1 17.18 -5.19 -14.84
C VAL A 1 16.02 -4.60 -14.04
N SER A 2 15.33 -3.61 -14.62
CA SER A 2 14.13 -2.97 -14.08
C SER A 2 13.22 -2.48 -15.22
N ALA A 3 11.95 -2.28 -14.94
CA ALA A 3 10.99 -1.67 -15.87
C ALA A 3 10.21 -0.56 -15.16
N THR A 4 9.93 0.53 -15.88
CA THR A 4 9.09 1.64 -15.39
C THR A 4 8.26 2.22 -16.54
N ALA A 5 7.17 2.90 -16.21
CA ALA A 5 6.28 3.48 -17.20
C ALA A 5 6.84 4.80 -17.74
N PHE A 6 6.75 5.00 -19.05
CA PHE A 6 7.06 6.25 -19.73
C PHE A 6 5.85 6.71 -20.54
N TYR A 7 5.66 8.02 -20.67
CA TYR A 7 4.73 8.57 -21.63
C TYR A 7 5.24 8.30 -23.05
N LYS A 8 4.36 7.81 -23.93
CA LYS A 8 4.68 7.61 -25.35
C LYS A 8 5.03 8.96 -25.99
N ALA A 9 6.05 8.97 -26.85
CA ALA A 9 6.32 10.11 -27.72
C ALA A 9 5.32 10.07 -28.88
N GLN A 10 4.29 10.91 -28.82
CA GLN A 10 3.17 10.90 -29.77
C GLN A 10 2.52 12.29 -29.86
N PRO A 11 1.72 12.56 -30.91
CA PRO A 11 0.92 13.77 -31.00
C PRO A 11 0.01 13.96 -29.78
N VAL A 12 -0.16 15.20 -29.33
CA VAL A 12 -1.02 15.50 -28.17
C VAL A 12 -2.48 15.13 -28.44
N ILE A 13 -2.94 15.23 -29.69
CA ILE A 13 -4.28 14.76 -30.10
C ILE A 13 -4.43 13.26 -29.79
N GLN A 14 -3.47 12.43 -30.21
CA GLN A 14 -3.51 10.98 -29.95
C GLN A 14 -3.43 10.67 -28.46
N PHE A 15 -2.59 11.39 -27.71
CA PHE A 15 -2.53 11.27 -26.25
C PHE A 15 -3.88 11.62 -25.58
N MET A 16 -4.56 12.67 -26.05
CA MET A 16 -5.90 13.03 -25.57
C MET A 16 -6.91 11.92 -25.85
N CYS A 17 -6.88 11.34 -27.06
CA CYS A 17 -7.73 10.21 -27.43
C CYS A 17 -7.53 8.99 -26.51
N GLU A 18 -6.27 8.61 -26.23
CA GLU A 18 -5.96 7.52 -25.29
C GLU A 18 -6.46 7.79 -23.86
N VAL A 19 -6.37 9.04 -23.40
CA VAL A 19 -6.80 9.44 -22.04
C VAL A 19 -8.33 9.47 -21.91
N LEU A 20 -9.02 9.91 -22.95
CA LEU A 20 -10.46 10.10 -22.98
C LEU A 20 -11.23 8.88 -23.53
N ASP A 21 -10.51 7.85 -23.99
CA ASP A 21 -11.08 6.66 -24.63
C ASP A 21 -11.88 6.99 -25.90
N ILE A 22 -11.31 7.90 -26.71
CA ILE A 22 -11.88 8.31 -28.00
C ILE A 22 -11.20 7.50 -29.10
N HIS A 23 -11.97 6.69 -29.83
CA HIS A 23 -11.42 5.86 -30.91
C HIS A 23 -11.05 6.67 -32.16
N ASN A 24 -11.88 7.67 -32.50
CA ASN A 24 -11.69 8.51 -33.67
C ASN A 24 -11.96 9.97 -33.32
N ILE A 25 -10.95 10.83 -33.50
CA ILE A 25 -11.09 12.26 -33.18
C ILE A 25 -12.02 12.98 -34.17
N ASP A 26 -12.10 12.50 -35.41
CA ASP A 26 -12.91 13.11 -36.46
C ASP A 26 -14.42 12.90 -36.21
N GLU A 27 -14.79 11.92 -35.37
CA GLU A 27 -16.16 11.70 -34.89
C GLU A 27 -16.55 12.62 -33.71
N GLN A 28 -15.62 13.45 -33.23
CA GLN A 28 -15.85 14.38 -32.13
C GLN A 28 -15.79 15.85 -32.58
N PRO A 29 -16.75 16.34 -33.39
CA PRO A 29 -16.76 17.71 -33.90
C PRO A 29 -17.11 18.77 -32.85
N ARG A 30 -17.33 18.37 -31.59
CA ARG A 30 -17.80 19.24 -30.51
C ARG A 30 -16.68 19.53 -29.51
N PRO A 31 -16.72 20.71 -28.84
CA PRO A 31 -15.83 20.99 -27.72
C PRO A 31 -15.90 19.90 -26.64
N LEU A 32 -14.78 19.70 -25.92
CA LEU A 32 -14.75 18.78 -24.79
C LEU A 32 -15.72 19.23 -23.70
N THR A 33 -16.45 18.28 -23.12
CA THR A 33 -17.22 18.53 -21.89
C THR A 33 -16.28 18.95 -20.76
N ASP A 34 -16.78 19.68 -19.76
CA ASP A 34 -15.95 20.10 -18.63
C ASP A 34 -15.32 18.90 -17.90
N SER A 35 -16.04 17.77 -17.79
CA SER A 35 -15.52 16.51 -17.24
C SER A 35 -14.34 15.97 -18.05
N HIS A 36 -14.46 15.86 -19.38
CA HIS A 36 -13.38 15.41 -20.26
C HIS A 36 -12.19 16.36 -20.22
N ARG A 37 -12.43 17.67 -20.27
CA ARG A 37 -11.37 18.68 -20.19
C ARG A 37 -10.61 18.56 -18.87
N VAL A 38 -11.30 18.42 -17.74
CA VAL A 38 -10.66 18.24 -16.43
C VAL A 38 -9.85 16.94 -16.38
N LYS A 39 -10.39 15.82 -16.89
CA LYS A 39 -9.68 14.54 -16.97
C LYS A 39 -8.40 14.67 -17.80
N PHE A 40 -8.47 15.26 -18.99
CA PHE A 40 -7.32 15.52 -19.85
C PHE A 40 -6.30 16.46 -19.20
N THR A 41 -6.76 17.55 -18.59
CA THR A 41 -5.91 18.51 -17.87
C THR A 41 -5.12 17.82 -16.77
N LYS A 42 -5.79 16.96 -15.98
CA LYS A 42 -5.14 16.18 -14.92
C LYS A 42 -4.04 15.29 -15.45
N GLU A 43 -4.14 14.75 -16.67
CA GLU A 43 -3.12 13.87 -17.25
C GLU A 43 -1.97 14.63 -17.91
N ILE A 44 -2.24 15.71 -18.66
CA ILE A 44 -1.21 16.43 -19.41
C ILE A 44 -0.46 17.51 -18.61
N LYS A 45 -1.08 18.07 -17.56
CA LYS A 45 -0.43 19.10 -16.73
C LYS A 45 0.88 18.57 -16.14
N GLY A 46 1.95 19.34 -16.31
CA GLY A 46 3.32 19.04 -15.90
C GLY A 46 4.16 18.34 -16.96
N LEU A 47 3.58 17.80 -18.03
CA LEU A 47 4.34 17.15 -19.12
C LEU A 47 5.03 18.17 -20.02
N LYS A 48 6.14 17.77 -20.63
CA LYS A 48 6.83 18.53 -21.67
C LYS A 48 6.25 18.17 -23.04
N VAL A 49 6.00 19.18 -23.85
CA VAL A 49 5.59 19.08 -25.25
C VAL A 49 6.61 19.79 -26.14
N GLU A 50 6.75 19.34 -27.38
CA GLU A 50 7.50 20.04 -28.42
C GLU A 50 6.58 20.48 -29.56
N VAL A 51 6.88 21.65 -30.13
CA VAL A 51 6.09 22.20 -31.24
C VAL A 51 6.54 21.67 -32.59
N THR A 52 5.60 21.53 -33.52
CA THR A 52 5.85 21.02 -34.88
C THR A 52 5.67 22.06 -35.99
N HIS A 53 5.14 23.25 -35.67
CA HIS A 53 4.80 24.28 -36.66
C HIS A 53 5.96 25.25 -37.01
N CYS A 54 7.13 25.12 -36.37
CA CYS A 54 8.30 25.99 -36.59
C CYS A 54 9.41 25.34 -37.42
N GLY A 55 9.06 24.45 -38.37
CA GLY A 55 10.02 23.78 -39.24
C GLY A 55 11.01 22.90 -38.46
N THR A 56 12.31 23.18 -38.59
CA THR A 56 13.39 22.44 -37.91
C THR A 56 13.51 22.78 -36.42
N MET A 57 12.97 23.93 -35.98
CA MET A 57 13.08 24.36 -34.59
C MET A 57 12.02 23.70 -33.71
N ARG A 58 12.41 22.62 -33.02
CA ARG A 58 11.52 21.89 -32.09
C ARG A 58 11.61 22.43 -30.67
N ARG A 59 11.05 23.63 -30.45
CA ARG A 59 11.03 24.25 -29.13
C ARG A 59 10.21 23.41 -28.15
N LYS A 60 10.78 23.17 -26.96
CA LYS A 60 10.14 22.39 -25.88
C LYS A 60 9.52 23.32 -24.84
N TYR A 61 8.35 22.95 -24.37
CA TYR A 61 7.61 23.67 -23.35
C TYR A 61 7.06 22.72 -22.30
N ARG A 62 6.86 23.21 -21.08
CA ARG A 62 6.12 22.47 -20.04
C ARG A 62 4.69 22.98 -19.97
N VAL A 63 3.73 22.07 -20.00
CA VAL A 63 2.30 22.37 -19.89
C VAL A 63 1.97 22.71 -18.45
N CYS A 64 1.40 23.89 -18.23
CA CYS A 64 0.96 24.34 -16.93
C CYS A 64 -0.58 24.31 -16.79
N ASN A 65 -1.32 24.42 -17.91
CA ASN A 65 -2.77 24.31 -17.89
C ASN A 65 -3.37 23.91 -19.25
N VAL A 66 -4.69 23.68 -19.28
CA VAL A 66 -5.48 23.53 -20.50
C VAL A 66 -6.60 24.57 -20.48
N THR A 67 -6.79 25.31 -21.56
CA THR A 67 -7.76 26.40 -21.62
C THR A 67 -9.19 25.88 -21.55
N ARG A 68 -10.10 26.69 -20.97
CA ARG A 68 -11.55 26.38 -20.99
C ARG A 68 -12.15 26.67 -22.37
N ARG A 69 -11.72 27.77 -23.00
CA ARG A 69 -12.18 28.16 -24.34
C ARG A 69 -11.42 27.34 -25.41
N PRO A 70 -12.10 26.99 -26.52
CA PRO A 70 -11.47 26.33 -27.66
C PRO A 70 -10.52 27.29 -28.41
N ALA A 71 -9.62 26.77 -29.24
CA ALA A 71 -8.62 27.56 -29.98
C ALA A 71 -9.25 28.65 -30.88
N SER A 72 -10.46 28.41 -31.37
CA SER A 72 -11.29 29.37 -32.12
C SER A 72 -11.73 30.60 -31.31
N HIS A 73 -11.83 30.49 -29.99
CA HIS A 73 -12.37 31.53 -29.09
C HIS A 73 -11.40 31.95 -27.98
N GLN A 74 -10.32 31.19 -27.77
CA GLN A 74 -9.27 31.55 -26.83
C GLN A 74 -8.47 32.71 -27.41
N THR A 75 -8.41 33.82 -26.69
CA THR A 75 -7.67 35.02 -27.09
C THR A 75 -6.45 35.24 -26.22
N PHE A 76 -5.55 36.10 -26.70
CA PHE A 76 -4.44 36.66 -25.95
C PHE A 76 -4.10 38.06 -26.50
N PRO A 77 -3.50 38.93 -25.68
CA PRO A 77 -3.04 40.23 -26.13
C PRO A 77 -1.80 40.05 -27.03
N LEU A 78 -1.90 40.53 -28.27
CA LEU A 78 -0.81 40.55 -29.25
C LEU A 78 -0.44 42.00 -29.55
N GLN A 79 0.82 42.35 -29.35
CA GLN A 79 1.36 43.64 -29.75
C GLN A 79 1.73 43.60 -31.25
N LEU A 80 1.15 44.51 -32.02
CA LEU A 80 1.43 44.70 -33.44
C LEU A 80 2.69 45.56 -33.63
N GLU A 81 3.25 45.56 -34.84
CA GLU A 81 4.46 46.32 -35.18
C GLU A 81 4.29 47.85 -35.00
N ASN A 82 3.06 48.35 -35.11
CA ASN A 82 2.72 49.75 -34.86
C ASN A 82 2.60 50.10 -33.36
N GLY A 83 2.94 49.16 -32.46
CA GLY A 83 2.88 49.33 -31.00
C GLY A 83 1.49 49.10 -30.38
N GLN A 84 0.43 48.96 -31.18
CA GLN A 84 -0.93 48.72 -30.69
C GLN A 84 -1.09 47.28 -30.19
N THR A 85 -1.76 47.10 -29.05
CA THR A 85 -2.13 45.77 -28.54
C THR A 85 -3.55 45.42 -28.98
N VAL A 86 -3.71 44.27 -29.62
CA VAL A 86 -5.02 43.75 -30.04
C VAL A 86 -5.25 42.37 -29.44
N GLU A 87 -6.50 42.09 -29.05
CA GLU A 87 -6.89 40.73 -28.68
C GLU A 87 -7.02 39.90 -29.95
N ARG A 88 -6.24 38.82 -30.05
CA ARG A 88 -6.25 37.91 -31.21
C ARG A 88 -6.57 36.51 -30.73
N THR A 89 -7.42 35.79 -31.48
CA THR A 89 -7.67 34.38 -31.18
C THR A 89 -6.46 33.53 -31.54
N VAL A 90 -6.26 32.40 -30.84
CA VAL A 90 -5.19 31.45 -31.16
C VAL A 90 -5.32 30.94 -32.60
N ALA A 91 -6.54 30.62 -33.05
CA ALA A 91 -6.77 30.15 -34.42
C ALA A 91 -6.41 31.21 -35.49
N GLN A 92 -6.78 32.49 -35.28
CA GLN A 92 -6.41 33.57 -36.21
C GLN A 92 -4.91 33.80 -36.24
N TYR A 93 -4.25 33.84 -35.07
CA TYR A 93 -2.80 34.01 -34.98
C TYR A 93 -2.04 32.92 -35.75
N PHE A 94 -2.44 31.65 -35.62
CA PHE A 94 -1.77 30.55 -36.33
C PHE A 94 -2.00 30.60 -37.85
N ARG A 95 -3.18 31.04 -38.30
CA ARG A 95 -3.47 31.25 -39.71
C ARG A 95 -2.63 32.40 -40.30
N GLU A 96 -2.55 33.53 -39.61
CA GLU A 96 -1.84 34.71 -40.10
C GLU A 96 -0.32 34.58 -40.00
N LYS A 97 0.22 34.13 -38.86
CA LYS A 97 1.66 34.11 -38.60
C LYS A 97 2.39 32.92 -39.23
N TYR A 98 1.72 31.77 -39.28
CA TYR A 98 2.34 30.50 -39.72
C TYR A 98 1.67 29.91 -40.96
N ASN A 99 0.71 30.60 -41.59
CA ASN A 99 -0.10 30.09 -42.70
C ASN A 99 -0.70 28.70 -42.40
N LEU A 100 -1.11 28.48 -41.15
CA LEU A 100 -1.55 27.18 -40.66
C LEU A 100 -3.04 27.23 -40.30
N GLN A 101 -3.87 26.59 -41.13
CA GLN A 101 -5.29 26.41 -40.83
C GLN A 101 -5.48 25.22 -39.88
N LEU A 102 -6.00 25.50 -38.69
CA LEU A 102 -6.22 24.45 -37.70
C LEU A 102 -7.29 23.46 -38.16
N LYS A 103 -7.02 22.17 -38.01
CA LYS A 103 -7.98 21.08 -38.28
C LYS A 103 -9.02 20.95 -37.17
N TYR A 104 -8.61 21.15 -35.93
CA TYR A 104 -9.43 20.97 -34.74
C TYR A 104 -9.59 22.27 -33.92
N PRO A 105 -10.12 23.38 -34.49
CA PRO A 105 -10.23 24.66 -33.81
C PRO A 105 -11.28 24.68 -32.67
N HIS A 106 -12.09 23.64 -32.54
CA HIS A 106 -13.07 23.42 -31.47
C HIS A 106 -12.44 22.78 -30.22
N LEU A 107 -11.20 22.31 -30.29
CA LEU A 107 -10.47 21.77 -29.13
C LEU A 107 -9.79 22.89 -28.33
N PRO A 108 -9.51 22.67 -27.03
CA PRO A 108 -8.81 23.65 -26.19
C PRO A 108 -7.33 23.80 -26.59
N CYS A 109 -6.65 24.77 -25.98
CA CYS A 109 -5.21 24.98 -26.11
C CYS A 109 -4.48 24.49 -24.86
N LEU A 110 -3.20 24.14 -25.03
CA LEU A 110 -2.27 23.99 -23.92
C LEU A 110 -1.75 25.36 -23.52
N GLN A 111 -1.89 25.73 -22.25
CA GLN A 111 -1.14 26.84 -21.69
C GLN A 111 0.23 26.31 -21.24
N VAL A 112 1.29 26.99 -21.65
CA VAL A 112 2.66 26.55 -21.41
C VAL A 112 3.55 27.65 -20.84
N GLY A 113 4.63 27.25 -20.16
CA GLY A 113 5.55 28.20 -19.53
C GLY A 113 5.03 28.73 -18.20
N GLN A 114 5.09 30.04 -17.99
CA GLN A 114 4.61 30.70 -16.77
C GLN A 114 3.09 30.77 -16.76
N GLU A 115 2.44 30.31 -15.68
CA GLU A 115 0.96 30.33 -15.55
C GLU A 115 0.38 31.75 -15.61
N GLN A 116 1.15 32.77 -15.23
CA GLN A 116 0.77 34.18 -15.29
C GLN A 116 0.85 34.76 -16.70
N LYS A 117 1.46 34.05 -17.65
CA LYS A 117 1.58 34.47 -19.06
C LYS A 117 0.57 33.74 -19.94
N HIS A 118 0.35 34.30 -21.12
CA HIS A 118 -0.69 33.90 -22.07
C HIS A 118 -0.09 33.20 -23.31
N THR A 119 0.78 32.21 -23.09
CA THR A 119 1.32 31.38 -24.17
C THR A 119 0.45 30.14 -24.36
N TYR A 120 -0.32 30.14 -25.45
CA TYR A 120 -1.27 29.08 -25.79
C TYR A 120 -0.85 28.35 -27.06
N LEU A 121 -0.86 27.02 -27.03
CA LEU A 121 -0.54 26.16 -28.17
C LEU A 121 -1.75 25.28 -28.52
N PRO A 122 -2.21 25.27 -29.79
CA PRO A 122 -3.16 24.27 -30.27
C PRO A 122 -2.65 22.84 -30.05
N LEU A 123 -3.56 21.90 -29.76
CA LEU A 123 -3.16 20.51 -29.49
C LEU A 123 -2.47 19.86 -30.70
N GLU A 124 -2.94 20.15 -31.91
CA GLU A 124 -2.46 19.56 -33.17
C GLU A 124 -1.05 19.99 -33.58
N VAL A 125 -0.49 21.04 -32.97
CA VAL A 125 0.89 21.49 -33.23
C VAL A 125 1.87 21.05 -32.15
N CYS A 126 1.47 20.12 -31.28
CA CYS A 126 2.25 19.66 -30.14
C CYS A 126 2.43 18.13 -30.14
N ASN A 127 3.66 17.69 -29.86
CA ASN A 127 3.98 16.29 -29.55
C ASN A 127 4.43 16.16 -28.10
N ILE A 128 4.10 15.04 -27.45
CA ILE A 128 4.67 14.66 -26.15
C ILE A 128 6.16 14.36 -26.35
N VAL A 129 7.02 15.03 -25.58
CA VAL A 129 8.48 14.81 -25.64
C VAL A 129 8.82 13.40 -25.15
N ALA A 130 9.73 12.71 -25.84
CA ALA A 130 10.21 11.38 -25.48
C ALA A 130 10.94 11.34 -24.11
N GLY A 131 11.05 10.14 -23.54
CA GLY A 131 11.85 9.89 -22.33
C GLY A 131 11.27 10.49 -21.04
N GLN A 132 9.98 10.83 -21.02
CA GLN A 132 9.31 11.34 -19.83
C GLN A 132 8.73 10.20 -18.99
N ARG A 133 9.37 9.90 -17.85
CA ARG A 133 8.88 8.89 -16.92
C ARG A 133 7.51 9.27 -16.36
N CYS A 134 6.59 8.31 -16.33
CA CYS A 134 5.29 8.45 -15.68
C CYS A 134 5.47 8.31 -14.17
N ILE A 135 5.27 9.42 -13.45
CA ILE A 135 5.32 9.49 -11.99
C ILE A 135 3.95 9.30 -11.35
N LYS A 136 2.87 9.48 -12.11
CA LYS A 136 1.50 9.31 -11.63
C LYS A 136 1.23 7.84 -11.39
N LYS A 137 0.31 7.57 -10.45
CA LYS A 137 -0.10 6.19 -10.16
C LYS A 137 -0.81 5.62 -11.38
N LEU A 138 -0.36 4.45 -11.84
CA LEU A 138 -1.02 3.70 -12.90
C LEU A 138 -2.43 3.26 -12.48
N THR A 139 -3.33 3.15 -13.44
CA THR A 139 -4.66 2.55 -13.21
C THR A 139 -4.52 1.05 -12.90
N ASP A 140 -5.59 0.44 -12.37
CA ASP A 140 -5.57 -1.00 -12.04
C ASP A 140 -5.32 -1.86 -13.30
N ASN A 141 -5.88 -1.46 -14.45
CA ASN A 141 -5.65 -2.12 -15.74
C ASN A 141 -4.21 -1.95 -16.22
N GLN A 142 -3.67 -0.73 -16.21
CA GLN A 142 -2.27 -0.47 -16.57
C GLN A 142 -1.29 -1.23 -15.65
N THR A 143 -1.58 -1.28 -14.35
CA THR A 143 -0.79 -2.04 -13.37
C THR A 143 -0.80 -3.54 -13.69
N SER A 144 -1.97 -4.10 -14.01
CA SER A 144 -2.11 -5.51 -14.43
C SER A 144 -1.27 -5.80 -15.70
N THR A 145 -1.38 -4.95 -16.71
CA THR A 145 -0.58 -5.07 -17.95
C THR A 145 0.92 -4.97 -17.67
N MET A 146 1.35 -4.00 -16.86
CA MET A 146 2.76 -3.84 -16.48
C MET A 146 3.29 -5.05 -15.73
N ILE A 147 2.53 -5.60 -14.77
CA ILE A 147 2.91 -6.81 -14.04
C ILE A 147 3.04 -8.00 -15.00
N LYS A 148 2.07 -8.21 -15.90
CA LYS A 148 2.13 -9.30 -16.89
C LYS A 148 3.34 -9.18 -17.82
N ALA A 149 3.65 -7.97 -18.28
CA ALA A 149 4.76 -7.73 -19.19
C ALA A 149 6.14 -7.90 -18.54
N THR A 150 6.24 -7.66 -17.22
CA THR A 150 7.53 -7.56 -16.50
C THR A 150 7.76 -8.68 -15.49
N ALA A 151 6.77 -9.53 -15.22
CA ALA A 151 6.94 -10.69 -14.36
C ALA A 151 7.86 -11.71 -15.05
N ARG A 152 9.08 -11.83 -14.54
CA ARG A 152 10.09 -12.82 -14.95
C ARG A 152 10.33 -13.79 -13.81
N SER A 153 10.44 -15.09 -14.14
CA SER A 153 10.84 -16.09 -13.15
C SER A 153 12.23 -15.76 -12.59
N ALA A 154 12.62 -16.38 -11.48
CA ALA A 154 13.96 -16.16 -10.94
C ALA A 154 15.07 -16.58 -11.92
N PRO A 155 15.02 -17.75 -12.57
CA PRO A 155 16.00 -18.12 -13.60
C PRO A 155 16.04 -17.16 -14.79
N ASP A 156 14.89 -16.74 -15.31
CA ASP A 156 14.86 -15.80 -16.46
C ASP A 156 15.48 -14.46 -16.09
N ARG A 157 15.17 -13.96 -14.87
CA ARG A 157 15.74 -12.70 -14.38
C ARG A 157 17.24 -12.81 -14.14
N GLN A 158 17.71 -13.94 -13.63
CA GLN A 158 19.14 -14.21 -13.44
C GLN A 158 19.87 -14.10 -14.78
N GLU A 159 19.35 -14.79 -15.79
CA GLU A 159 19.90 -14.78 -17.15
C GLU A 159 19.83 -13.38 -17.80
N GLU A 160 18.74 -12.65 -17.65
CA GLU A 160 18.63 -11.26 -18.12
C GLU A 160 19.67 -10.34 -17.46
N ILE A 161 19.98 -10.53 -16.17
CA ILE A 161 21.02 -9.76 -15.47
C ILE A 161 22.40 -10.14 -15.99
N SER A 162 22.72 -11.43 -16.07
CA SER A 162 24.03 -11.89 -16.56
C SER A 162 24.29 -11.42 -17.99
N ARG A 163 23.28 -11.49 -18.87
CA ARG A 163 23.38 -10.95 -20.23
C ARG A 163 23.60 -9.44 -20.24
N LEU A 164 22.88 -8.70 -19.40
CA LEU A 164 23.03 -7.25 -19.29
C LEU A 164 24.45 -6.86 -18.89
N VAL A 165 25.00 -7.49 -17.86
CA VAL A 165 26.36 -7.19 -17.36
C VAL A 165 27.40 -7.49 -18.44
N ARG A 166 27.32 -8.65 -19.10
CA ARG A 166 28.21 -8.99 -20.23
C ARG A 166 28.08 -7.99 -21.39
N SER A 167 26.86 -7.60 -21.73
CA SER A 167 26.61 -6.63 -22.82
C SER A 167 27.03 -5.20 -22.48
N ALA A 168 27.04 -4.84 -21.19
CA ALA A 168 27.48 -3.53 -20.74
C ALA A 168 28.99 -3.36 -20.92
N ASN A 169 29.75 -4.46 -20.89
CA ASN A 169 31.18 -4.52 -21.14
C ASN A 169 31.95 -3.43 -20.37
N TYR A 170 31.79 -3.42 -19.04
CA TYR A 170 32.32 -2.36 -18.16
C TYR A 170 33.84 -2.15 -18.34
N ASP A 171 34.60 -3.19 -18.67
CA ASP A 171 36.05 -3.09 -18.90
C ASP A 171 36.41 -2.24 -20.14
N ALA A 172 35.48 -2.04 -21.07
CA ALA A 172 35.64 -1.17 -22.23
C ALA A 172 35.19 0.28 -21.97
N ASP A 173 34.62 0.58 -20.80
CA ASP A 173 34.22 1.95 -20.45
C ASP A 173 35.46 2.81 -20.17
N PRO A 174 35.63 3.96 -20.85
CA PRO A 174 36.83 4.79 -20.70
C PRO A 174 37.02 5.32 -19.28
N PHE A 175 35.94 5.51 -18.51
CA PHE A 175 36.03 5.94 -17.13
C PHE A 175 36.42 4.79 -16.20
N VAL A 176 36.01 3.56 -16.49
CA VAL A 176 36.45 2.38 -15.71
C VAL A 176 37.95 2.17 -15.87
N GLN A 177 38.45 2.32 -17.11
CA GLN A 177 39.89 2.23 -17.41
C GLN A 177 40.70 3.34 -16.74
N GLU A 178 40.22 4.59 -16.81
CA GLU A 178 40.85 5.75 -16.17
C GLU A 178 41.01 5.56 -14.65
N PHE A 179 39.95 5.07 -13.98
CA PHE A 179 39.97 4.84 -12.53
C PHE A 179 40.57 3.48 -12.13
N GLN A 180 41.03 2.68 -13.10
CA GLN A 180 41.80 1.44 -12.90
C GLN A 180 41.14 0.39 -11.99
N PHE A 181 39.81 0.30 -12.00
CA PHE A 181 39.10 -0.78 -11.33
C PHE A 181 38.52 -1.78 -12.32
N LYS A 182 38.24 -3.01 -11.86
CA LYS A 182 37.66 -4.08 -12.67
C LYS A 182 36.31 -4.48 -12.12
N VAL A 183 35.39 -4.82 -13.00
CA VAL A 183 34.05 -5.32 -12.62
C VAL A 183 33.96 -6.77 -13.08
N ARG A 184 33.77 -7.69 -12.13
CA ARG A 184 33.51 -9.10 -12.46
C ARG A 184 32.19 -9.21 -13.22
N ASP A 185 32.17 -9.98 -14.30
CA ASP A 185 31.00 -10.19 -15.17
C ASP A 185 30.08 -11.34 -14.71
N GLU A 186 30.52 -12.07 -13.68
CA GLU A 186 29.77 -13.12 -13.00
C GLU A 186 29.16 -12.63 -11.68
N MET A 187 28.03 -13.22 -11.30
CA MET A 187 27.40 -12.94 -10.01
C MET A 187 28.28 -13.43 -8.86
N ALA A 188 28.28 -12.69 -7.75
CA ALA A 188 28.90 -13.17 -6.52
C ALA A 188 28.25 -14.47 -6.05
N HIS A 189 29.09 -15.46 -5.76
CA HIS A 189 28.66 -16.69 -5.08
C HIS A 189 28.63 -16.43 -3.57
N VAL A 190 27.51 -16.77 -2.94
CA VAL A 190 27.31 -16.63 -1.50
C VAL A 190 26.64 -17.89 -0.96
N THR A 191 27.08 -18.36 0.20
CA THR A 191 26.48 -19.49 0.88
C THR A 191 25.38 -18.98 1.82
N GLY A 192 24.12 -19.25 1.48
CA GLY A 192 22.99 -18.97 2.37
C GLY A 192 22.69 -20.13 3.31
N ARG A 193 21.97 -19.84 4.40
CA ARG A 193 21.39 -20.84 5.32
C ARG A 193 19.88 -20.86 5.16
N VAL A 194 19.24 -22.02 5.19
CA VAL A 194 17.78 -22.12 5.22
C VAL A 194 17.33 -22.36 6.66
N LEU A 195 16.76 -21.33 7.29
CA LEU A 195 16.32 -21.42 8.68
C LEU A 195 15.15 -22.40 8.83
N PRO A 196 15.07 -23.12 9.96
CA PRO A 196 13.93 -23.98 10.25
C PRO A 196 12.66 -23.16 10.48
N ALA A 197 11.56 -23.57 9.86
CA ALA A 197 10.27 -22.94 10.10
C ALA A 197 9.72 -23.32 11.49
N PRO A 198 9.08 -22.40 12.23
CA PRO A 198 8.46 -22.74 13.51
C PRO A 198 7.27 -23.65 13.32
N MET A 199 7.03 -24.52 14.31
CA MET A 199 5.76 -25.19 14.44
C MET A 199 4.69 -24.22 14.99
N LEU A 200 3.45 -24.39 14.52
CA LEU A 200 2.32 -23.54 14.87
C LEU A 200 1.25 -24.36 15.60
N GLN A 201 0.94 -23.96 16.83
CA GLN A 201 -0.04 -24.62 17.66
C GLN A 201 -1.44 -24.02 17.42
N TYR A 202 -2.39 -24.90 17.13
CA TYR A 202 -3.82 -24.64 17.00
C TYR A 202 -4.58 -25.11 18.26
N GLY A 203 -5.87 -24.83 18.30
CA GLY A 203 -6.74 -25.10 19.45
C GLY A 203 -7.67 -26.28 19.23
N GLY A 204 -8.89 -26.14 19.77
CA GLY A 204 -9.88 -27.22 19.82
C GLY A 204 -9.49 -28.34 20.79
N ARG A 205 -10.26 -29.44 20.77
CA ARG A 205 -10.00 -30.61 21.62
C ARG A 205 -8.66 -31.27 21.34
N ASN A 206 -8.23 -31.25 20.08
CA ASN A 206 -7.06 -31.99 19.60
C ASN A 206 -5.75 -31.19 19.68
N ARG A 207 -5.81 -29.86 19.91
CA ARG A 207 -4.64 -28.96 19.99
C ARG A 207 -3.57 -29.23 18.94
N THR A 208 -4.00 -29.32 17.68
CA THR A 208 -3.14 -29.80 16.59
C THR A 208 -1.97 -28.86 16.33
N VAL A 209 -0.87 -29.41 15.83
CA VAL A 209 0.30 -28.65 15.42
C VAL A 209 0.41 -28.66 13.90
N ALA A 210 0.70 -27.52 13.30
CA ALA A 210 1.02 -27.40 11.89
C ALA A 210 2.51 -27.16 11.71
N THR A 211 3.13 -27.92 10.81
CA THR A 211 4.52 -27.73 10.39
C THR A 211 4.51 -27.08 9.00
N PRO A 212 4.95 -25.82 8.87
CA PRO A 212 5.08 -25.18 7.57
C PRO A 212 6.02 -25.97 6.66
N SER A 213 5.61 -26.17 5.41
CA SER A 213 6.44 -26.75 4.35
C SER A 213 6.59 -25.72 3.24
N HIS A 214 7.83 -25.43 2.85
CA HIS A 214 8.17 -24.39 1.87
C HIS A 214 7.43 -23.05 2.13
N GLY A 215 7.30 -22.65 3.39
CA GLY A 215 6.63 -21.40 3.80
C GLY A 215 5.10 -21.41 3.77
N VAL A 216 4.45 -22.58 3.68
CA VAL A 216 2.98 -22.72 3.61
C VAL A 216 2.48 -23.81 4.57
N TRP A 217 1.30 -23.60 5.14
CA TRP A 217 0.52 -24.63 5.82
C TRP A 217 -0.98 -24.41 5.54
N ASP A 218 -1.84 -25.25 6.08
CA ASP A 218 -3.29 -25.08 5.99
C ASP A 218 -4.01 -25.40 7.31
N MET A 219 -5.30 -25.10 7.34
CA MET A 219 -6.20 -25.35 8.47
C MET A 219 -7.01 -26.65 8.36
N ARG A 220 -6.74 -27.54 7.41
CA ARG A 220 -7.52 -28.79 7.29
C ARG A 220 -7.31 -29.63 8.56
N GLY A 221 -8.42 -30.01 9.20
CA GLY A 221 -8.43 -30.73 10.48
C GLY A 221 -7.96 -29.90 11.69
N LYS A 222 -7.92 -28.57 11.61
CA LYS A 222 -7.42 -27.69 12.68
C LYS A 222 -8.46 -26.63 13.04
N GLN A 223 -8.56 -26.33 14.33
CA GLN A 223 -9.43 -25.29 14.87
C GLN A 223 -8.59 -24.15 15.43
N PHE A 224 -9.10 -22.92 15.41
CA PHE A 224 -8.40 -21.77 15.99
C PHE A 224 -7.95 -22.03 17.42
N HIS A 225 -6.78 -21.50 17.79
CA HIS A 225 -6.28 -21.55 19.17
C HIS A 225 -7.31 -21.02 20.16
N THR A 226 -7.89 -19.86 19.84
CA THR A 226 -9.01 -19.27 20.56
C THR A 226 -10.02 -18.78 19.53
N GLY A 227 -11.02 -19.61 19.24
CA GLY A 227 -12.11 -19.28 18.34
C GLY A 227 -13.23 -18.51 19.04
N VAL A 228 -13.72 -17.45 18.39
CA VAL A 228 -14.86 -16.68 18.90
C VAL A 228 -16.18 -17.34 18.49
N GLU A 229 -17.11 -17.44 19.42
CA GLU A 229 -18.50 -17.82 19.16
C GLU A 229 -19.29 -16.59 18.70
N ILE A 230 -19.89 -16.65 17.51
CA ILE A 230 -20.64 -15.54 16.90
C ILE A 230 -22.13 -15.82 17.03
N LYS A 231 -22.80 -15.09 17.92
CA LYS A 231 -24.22 -15.22 18.26
C LYS A 231 -25.07 -14.18 17.55
N MET A 232 -24.63 -12.92 17.57
CA MET A 232 -25.37 -11.79 17.01
C MET A 232 -24.57 -11.15 15.88
N TRP A 233 -25.07 -11.26 14.66
CA TRP A 233 -24.39 -10.77 13.46
C TRP A 233 -25.39 -10.39 12.36
N ALA A 234 -25.00 -9.48 11.48
CA ALA A 234 -25.85 -8.92 10.43
C ALA A 234 -25.18 -8.98 9.05
N ILE A 235 -26.01 -8.93 7.99
CA ILE A 235 -25.59 -8.78 6.60
C ILE A 235 -26.16 -7.46 6.04
N ALA A 236 -25.29 -6.64 5.47
CA ALA A 236 -25.65 -5.47 4.68
C ALA A 236 -25.17 -5.65 3.24
N CYS A 237 -26.10 -5.80 2.30
CA CYS A 237 -25.78 -6.07 0.89
C CYS A 237 -25.88 -4.79 0.04
N PHE A 238 -24.74 -4.26 -0.41
CA PHE A 238 -24.68 -3.10 -1.31
C PHE A 238 -24.55 -3.48 -2.79
N ALA A 239 -24.57 -4.77 -3.10
CA ALA A 239 -24.78 -5.24 -4.47
C ALA A 239 -26.28 -5.19 -4.80
N THR A 240 -26.62 -4.99 -6.08
CA THR A 240 -28.04 -4.97 -6.46
C THR A 240 -28.65 -6.35 -6.28
N GLN A 241 -29.93 -6.43 -5.94
CA GLN A 241 -30.64 -7.70 -5.76
C GLN A 241 -30.62 -8.56 -7.03
N ARG A 242 -30.55 -7.93 -8.22
CA ARG A 242 -30.39 -8.64 -9.49
C ARG A 242 -29.05 -9.37 -9.58
N GLN A 243 -27.97 -8.75 -9.10
CA GLN A 243 -26.62 -9.34 -9.11
C GLN A 243 -26.44 -10.38 -7.99
N CYS A 244 -27.01 -10.13 -6.83
CA CYS A 244 -26.91 -10.99 -5.66
C CYS A 244 -28.30 -11.20 -5.08
N ARG A 245 -28.97 -12.29 -5.47
CA ARG A 245 -30.31 -12.64 -4.98
C ARG A 245 -30.25 -13.21 -3.57
N GLU A 246 -31.41 -13.30 -2.91
CA GLU A 246 -31.50 -13.80 -1.54
C GLU A 246 -31.07 -15.27 -1.41
N GLU A 247 -31.32 -16.10 -2.42
CA GLU A 247 -30.87 -17.49 -2.43
C GLU A 247 -29.34 -17.60 -2.43
N ILE A 248 -28.67 -16.67 -3.12
CA ILE A 248 -27.20 -16.58 -3.16
C ILE A 248 -26.66 -16.18 -1.78
N LEU A 249 -27.32 -15.21 -1.10
CA LEU A 249 -26.96 -14.80 0.26
C LEU A 249 -27.11 -15.96 1.26
N LYS A 250 -28.19 -16.73 1.14
CA LYS A 250 -28.43 -17.92 1.96
C LYS A 250 -27.37 -18.99 1.71
N GLY A 251 -27.09 -19.31 0.44
CA GLY A 251 -26.05 -20.29 0.09
C GLY A 251 -24.65 -19.88 0.57
N PHE A 252 -24.29 -18.60 0.45
CA PHE A 252 -23.05 -18.07 1.02
C PHE A 252 -23.02 -18.22 2.55
N THR A 253 -24.11 -17.86 3.23
CA THR A 253 -24.23 -17.94 4.68
C THR A 253 -24.06 -19.38 5.18
N ASP A 254 -24.74 -20.34 4.56
CA ASP A 254 -24.67 -21.74 4.97
C ASP A 254 -23.26 -22.32 4.81
N GLN A 255 -22.58 -21.99 3.70
CA GLN A 255 -21.19 -22.42 3.49
C GLN A 255 -20.22 -21.74 4.47
N LEU A 256 -20.40 -20.44 4.74
CA LEU A 256 -19.58 -19.73 5.72
C LEU A 256 -19.77 -20.31 7.14
N ARG A 257 -21.02 -20.61 7.54
CA ARG A 257 -21.35 -21.24 8.82
C ARG A 257 -20.69 -22.61 8.95
N LYS A 258 -20.72 -23.43 7.90
CA LYS A 258 -20.04 -24.73 7.88
C LYS A 258 -18.52 -24.57 8.10
N ILE A 259 -17.87 -23.77 7.27
CA ILE A 259 -16.40 -23.58 7.33
C ILE A 259 -15.96 -22.92 8.64
N SER A 260 -16.74 -21.97 9.17
CA SER A 260 -16.45 -21.32 10.44
C SER A 260 -16.56 -22.29 11.63
N LYS A 261 -17.56 -23.19 11.63
CA LYS A 261 -17.68 -24.28 12.60
C LYS A 261 -16.50 -25.23 12.54
N ASP A 262 -16.10 -25.65 11.34
CA ASP A 262 -14.94 -26.55 11.14
C ASP A 262 -13.64 -25.91 11.65
N ALA A 263 -13.50 -24.58 11.50
CA ALA A 263 -12.39 -23.80 12.02
C ALA A 263 -12.48 -23.48 13.52
N GLY A 264 -13.54 -23.90 14.23
CA GLY A 264 -13.71 -23.64 15.67
C GLY A 264 -14.18 -22.22 16.02
N MET A 265 -14.73 -21.46 15.05
CA MET A 265 -15.36 -20.15 15.24
C MET A 265 -16.85 -20.26 14.88
N PRO A 266 -17.68 -20.93 15.70
CA PRO A 266 -19.05 -21.25 15.30
C PRO A 266 -19.91 -19.98 15.14
N ILE A 267 -20.53 -19.84 13.96
CA ILE A 267 -21.58 -18.86 13.69
C ILE A 267 -22.94 -19.49 14.00
N GLN A 268 -23.56 -19.05 15.08
CA GLN A 268 -24.85 -19.54 15.54
C GLN A 268 -26.00 -18.85 14.82
N GLY A 269 -27.03 -19.63 14.52
CA GLY A 269 -28.26 -19.14 13.89
C GLY A 269 -28.06 -18.49 12.51
N GLN A 270 -29.14 -17.85 12.06
CA GLN A 270 -29.19 -16.96 10.90
C GLN A 270 -28.84 -15.53 11.34
N PRO A 271 -28.44 -14.63 10.41
CA PRO A 271 -28.16 -13.25 10.79
C PRO A 271 -29.41 -12.57 11.37
N CYS A 272 -29.23 -11.72 12.39
CA CYS A 272 -30.33 -10.99 13.02
C CYS A 272 -30.93 -9.90 12.12
N PHE A 273 -30.19 -9.53 11.07
CA PHE A 273 -30.58 -8.56 10.05
C PHE A 273 -29.93 -8.92 8.71
N CYS A 274 -30.71 -8.88 7.63
CA CYS A 274 -30.22 -9.06 6.26
C CYS A 274 -31.01 -8.15 5.32
N LYS A 275 -30.40 -7.07 4.82
CA LYS A 275 -31.06 -6.12 3.90
C LYS A 275 -30.13 -5.63 2.79
N TYR A 276 -30.75 -5.24 1.68
CA TYR A 276 -30.10 -4.53 0.59
C TYR A 276 -30.05 -3.02 0.87
N ALA A 277 -28.99 -2.36 0.39
CA ALA A 277 -28.83 -0.92 0.43
C ALA A 277 -28.07 -0.42 -0.82
N GLN A 278 -28.11 0.88 -1.06
CA GLN A 278 -27.39 1.50 -2.17
C GLN A 278 -26.75 2.82 -1.73
N GLY A 279 -25.63 3.16 -2.37
CA GLY A 279 -24.89 4.39 -2.09
C GLY A 279 -24.12 4.37 -0.76
N ALA A 280 -23.19 5.30 -0.60
CA ALA A 280 -22.42 5.44 0.63
C ALA A 280 -23.29 6.05 1.76
N ASP A 281 -24.26 6.91 1.41
CA ASP A 281 -25.06 7.64 2.40
C ASP A 281 -25.99 6.75 3.23
N SER A 282 -26.30 5.54 2.76
CA SER A 282 -27.11 4.57 3.51
C SER A 282 -26.31 3.79 4.58
N VAL A 283 -24.97 3.86 4.56
CA VAL A 283 -24.10 3.12 5.50
C VAL A 283 -24.32 3.60 6.94
N GLU A 284 -24.20 4.91 7.18
CA GLU A 284 -24.27 5.46 8.53
C GLU A 284 -25.65 5.28 9.18
N PRO A 285 -26.78 5.61 8.53
CA PRO A 285 -28.12 5.37 9.09
C PRO A 285 -28.36 3.89 9.40
N MET A 286 -27.97 2.99 8.49
CA MET A 286 -28.12 1.55 8.70
C MET A 286 -27.29 1.06 9.89
N PHE A 287 -26.04 1.48 10.01
CA PHE A 287 -25.18 1.02 11.11
C PHE A 287 -25.62 1.59 12.46
N ARG A 288 -26.09 2.84 12.51
CA ARG A 288 -26.69 3.42 13.72
C ARG A 288 -27.92 2.62 14.15
N HIS A 289 -28.80 2.30 13.21
CA HIS A 289 -29.96 1.44 13.47
C HIS A 289 -29.52 0.08 14.01
N LEU A 290 -28.56 -0.59 13.34
CA LEU A 290 -28.05 -1.89 13.78
C LEU A 290 -27.47 -1.86 15.21
N LYS A 291 -26.67 -0.83 15.54
CA LYS A 291 -26.08 -0.67 16.87
C LYS A 291 -27.13 -0.47 17.97
N ASN A 292 -28.18 0.29 17.68
CA ASN A 292 -29.22 0.63 18.67
C ASN A 292 -30.28 -0.45 18.82
N THR A 293 -30.58 -1.20 17.75
CA THR A 293 -31.65 -2.20 17.73
C THR A 293 -31.19 -3.58 18.20
N TYR A 294 -29.96 -3.99 17.87
CA TYR A 294 -29.47 -5.32 18.18
C TYR A 294 -28.39 -5.28 19.27
N SER A 295 -28.83 -5.38 20.52
CA SER A 295 -27.91 -5.47 21.66
C SER A 295 -26.97 -6.67 21.51
N GLY A 296 -25.68 -6.45 21.78
CA GLY A 296 -24.65 -7.48 21.66
C GLY A 296 -24.23 -7.82 20.23
N LEU A 297 -24.58 -7.01 19.21
CA LEU A 297 -24.14 -7.20 17.82
C LEU A 297 -22.61 -7.27 17.71
N GLN A 298 -22.10 -8.41 17.26
CA GLN A 298 -20.66 -8.68 17.18
C GLN A 298 -20.06 -8.31 15.82
N LEU A 299 -20.79 -8.53 14.72
CA LEU A 299 -20.23 -8.42 13.36
C LEU A 299 -21.27 -7.95 12.34
N ILE A 300 -20.85 -7.07 11.43
CA ILE A 300 -21.56 -6.78 10.19
C ILE A 300 -20.75 -7.30 8.99
N ILE A 301 -21.31 -8.27 8.26
CA ILE A 301 -20.78 -8.69 6.95
C ILE A 301 -21.35 -7.76 5.89
N VAL A 302 -20.48 -7.11 5.12
CA VAL A 302 -20.87 -6.11 4.12
C VAL A 302 -20.54 -6.63 2.72
N ILE A 303 -21.53 -6.79 1.86
CA ILE A 303 -21.33 -7.30 0.50
C ILE A 303 -21.23 -6.12 -0.46
N LEU A 304 -20.17 -6.06 -1.26
CA LEU A 304 -19.87 -4.93 -2.14
C LEU A 304 -19.84 -5.36 -3.62
N PRO A 305 -20.33 -4.52 -4.55
CA PRO A 305 -20.38 -4.85 -5.99
C PRO A 305 -19.02 -4.85 -6.69
N GLY A 306 -17.94 -4.46 -6.00
CA GLY A 306 -16.61 -4.32 -6.57
C GLY A 306 -15.83 -3.19 -5.92
N LYS A 307 -15.11 -2.41 -6.73
CA LYS A 307 -14.48 -1.15 -6.28
C LYS A 307 -15.57 -0.09 -6.18
N THR A 308 -15.78 0.45 -4.98
CA THR A 308 -16.86 1.41 -4.69
C THR A 308 -16.45 2.32 -3.54
N PRO A 309 -16.91 3.60 -3.52
CA PRO A 309 -16.70 4.50 -2.39
C PRO A 309 -17.30 3.97 -1.08
N VAL A 310 -18.31 3.09 -1.16
CA VAL A 310 -18.98 2.48 0.01
C VAL A 310 -17.98 1.78 0.93
N TYR A 311 -16.89 1.20 0.41
CA TYR A 311 -15.88 0.57 1.27
C TYR A 311 -15.25 1.56 2.26
N ALA A 312 -14.90 2.76 1.78
CA ALA A 312 -14.28 3.79 2.63
C ALA A 312 -15.26 4.24 3.71
N GLU A 313 -16.53 4.48 3.33
CA GLU A 313 -17.56 4.90 4.28
C GLU A 313 -17.88 3.83 5.31
N VAL A 314 -17.95 2.55 4.93
CA VAL A 314 -18.11 1.42 5.87
C VAL A 314 -16.99 1.38 6.89
N LYS A 315 -15.75 1.66 6.48
CA LYS A 315 -14.60 1.70 7.40
C LYS A 315 -14.56 2.95 8.26
N ARG A 316 -14.96 4.10 7.73
CA ARG A 316 -15.12 5.32 8.53
C ARG A 316 -16.20 5.12 9.60
N VAL A 317 -17.41 4.76 9.20
CA VAL A 317 -18.54 4.57 10.12
C VAL A 317 -18.25 3.46 11.14
N GLY A 318 -17.74 2.32 10.68
CA GLY A 318 -17.42 1.18 11.54
C GLY A 318 -16.25 1.46 12.50
N ASP A 319 -15.10 1.88 11.98
CA ASP A 319 -13.87 1.94 12.77
C ASP A 319 -13.75 3.25 13.59
N THR A 320 -14.24 4.39 13.10
CA THR A 320 -14.02 5.71 13.73
C THR A 320 -15.26 6.28 14.41
N LEU A 321 -16.45 6.08 13.83
CA LEU A 321 -17.68 6.72 14.33
C LEU A 321 -18.43 5.87 15.36
N LEU A 322 -18.68 4.60 15.06
CA LEU A 322 -19.57 3.74 15.85
C LEU A 322 -18.87 2.60 16.57
N GLY A 323 -17.62 2.30 16.23
CA GLY A 323 -16.83 1.26 16.85
C GLY A 323 -17.38 -0.16 16.66
N MET A 324 -17.75 -0.51 15.43
CA MET A 324 -18.39 -1.77 15.07
C MET A 324 -17.50 -2.61 14.15
N ALA A 325 -17.36 -3.91 14.46
CA ALA A 325 -16.56 -4.80 13.63
C ALA A 325 -17.25 -5.06 12.28
N THR A 326 -16.53 -4.81 11.19
CA THR A 326 -17.03 -4.97 9.83
C THR A 326 -16.15 -5.88 8.98
N GLN A 327 -16.77 -6.80 8.24
CA GLN A 327 -16.10 -7.65 7.26
C GLN A 327 -16.70 -7.50 5.87
N CYS A 328 -15.99 -6.81 4.99
CA CYS A 328 -16.43 -6.62 3.61
C CYS A 328 -16.09 -7.85 2.74
N VAL A 329 -16.97 -8.23 1.82
CA VAL A 329 -16.78 -9.30 0.84
C VAL A 329 -17.23 -8.81 -0.53
N GLN A 330 -16.44 -9.07 -1.57
CA GLN A 330 -16.86 -8.75 -2.93
C GLN A 330 -17.94 -9.72 -3.40
N VAL A 331 -18.96 -9.20 -4.09
CA VAL A 331 -20.12 -9.98 -4.55
C VAL A 331 -19.74 -11.22 -5.36
N LYS A 332 -18.68 -11.14 -6.19
CA LYS A 332 -18.18 -12.31 -6.95
C LYS A 332 -17.77 -13.50 -6.06
N ASN A 333 -17.28 -13.23 -4.83
CA ASN A 333 -16.88 -14.26 -3.86
C ASN A 333 -18.07 -14.76 -3.02
N VAL A 334 -19.22 -14.07 -3.09
CA VAL A 334 -20.50 -14.50 -2.51
C VAL A 334 -21.25 -15.37 -3.51
N ILE A 335 -21.28 -14.96 -4.79
CA ILE A 335 -21.87 -15.72 -5.89
C ILE A 335 -21.12 -17.05 -6.09
N LYS A 336 -19.79 -16.99 -6.14
CA LYS A 336 -18.94 -18.18 -6.30
C LYS A 336 -18.04 -18.33 -5.08
N THR A 337 -18.54 -19.07 -4.11
CA THR A 337 -17.77 -19.41 -2.90
C THR A 337 -16.72 -20.47 -3.19
N SER A 338 -15.63 -20.44 -2.44
CA SER A 338 -14.67 -21.55 -2.38
C SER A 338 -14.29 -21.79 -0.91
N PRO A 339 -14.05 -23.04 -0.50
CA PRO A 339 -13.63 -23.34 0.88
C PRO A 339 -12.39 -22.56 1.32
N GLN A 340 -11.42 -22.39 0.42
CA GLN A 340 -10.20 -21.62 0.70
C GLN A 340 -10.49 -20.13 0.93
N THR A 341 -11.35 -19.52 0.11
CA THR A 341 -11.73 -18.10 0.28
C THR A 341 -12.50 -17.90 1.58
N LEU A 342 -13.43 -18.80 1.91
CA LEU A 342 -14.21 -18.72 3.15
C LEU A 342 -13.34 -18.98 4.39
N SER A 343 -12.41 -19.93 4.33
CA SER A 343 -11.44 -20.18 5.41
C SER A 343 -10.58 -18.94 5.68
N ASN A 344 -10.04 -18.31 4.63
CA ASN A 344 -9.30 -17.04 4.75
C ASN A 344 -10.19 -15.88 5.26
N LEU A 345 -11.49 -15.91 4.99
CA LEU A 345 -12.44 -14.95 5.54
C LEU A 345 -12.62 -15.15 7.05
N CYS A 346 -12.76 -16.41 7.50
CA CYS A 346 -12.83 -16.76 8.92
C CYS A 346 -11.58 -16.34 9.68
N LEU A 347 -10.38 -16.48 9.10
CA LEU A 347 -9.13 -15.99 9.71
C LEU A 347 -9.23 -14.52 10.14
N LYS A 348 -9.82 -13.68 9.28
CA LYS A 348 -9.97 -12.24 9.51
C LYS A 348 -11.09 -11.94 10.50
N ILE A 349 -12.20 -12.66 10.41
CA ILE A 349 -13.36 -12.47 11.30
C ILE A 349 -12.95 -12.80 12.74
N ASN A 350 -12.34 -13.96 12.97
CA ASN A 350 -11.96 -14.40 14.31
C ASN A 350 -11.10 -13.35 15.04
N VAL A 351 -10.09 -12.84 14.35
CA VAL A 351 -9.17 -11.83 14.89
C VAL A 351 -9.84 -10.48 15.15
N LYS A 352 -10.74 -10.04 14.26
CA LYS A 352 -11.50 -8.79 14.48
C LYS A 352 -12.38 -8.86 15.72
N LEU A 353 -12.86 -10.05 16.06
CA LEU A 353 -13.67 -10.30 17.24
C LEU A 353 -12.83 -10.68 18.47
N GLY A 354 -11.50 -10.58 18.39
CA GLY A 354 -10.59 -10.78 19.51
C GLY A 354 -10.06 -12.20 19.71
N GLY A 355 -10.38 -13.12 18.80
CA GLY A 355 -9.84 -14.48 18.79
C GLY A 355 -8.37 -14.57 18.40
N ILE A 356 -7.78 -15.74 18.65
CA ILE A 356 -6.39 -16.08 18.32
C ILE A 356 -6.43 -17.24 17.33
N ASN A 357 -5.87 -17.04 16.14
CA ASN A 357 -5.93 -18.07 15.10
C ASN A 357 -5.02 -19.25 15.41
N ASN A 358 -3.75 -18.98 15.69
CA ASN A 358 -2.72 -19.92 16.09
C ASN A 358 -1.61 -19.16 16.83
N ILE A 359 -0.71 -19.91 17.46
CA ILE A 359 0.45 -19.38 18.18
C ILE A 359 1.71 -20.12 17.75
N LEU A 360 2.87 -19.51 17.94
CA LEU A 360 4.14 -20.23 17.87
C LEU A 360 4.19 -21.27 19.00
N VAL A 361 4.70 -22.47 18.72
CA VAL A 361 4.86 -23.50 19.75
C VAL A 361 5.76 -22.96 20.88
N PRO A 362 5.28 -22.85 22.13
CA PRO A 362 5.93 -22.04 23.15
C PRO A 362 7.37 -22.39 23.49
N HIS A 363 7.73 -23.68 23.45
CA HIS A 363 9.05 -24.20 23.82
C HIS A 363 10.09 -24.13 22.69
N GLN A 364 9.70 -23.72 21.47
CA GLN A 364 10.62 -23.51 20.33
C GLN A 364 10.93 -22.03 20.10
N ARG A 365 10.44 -21.15 20.98
CA ARG A 365 10.64 -19.71 20.86
C ARG A 365 12.01 -19.31 21.43
N PRO A 366 12.66 -18.28 20.87
CA PRO A 366 13.90 -17.71 21.39
C PRO A 366 13.84 -17.30 22.87
N SER A 367 15.01 -17.19 23.51
CA SER A 367 15.16 -16.83 24.93
C SER A 367 14.56 -15.47 25.30
N VAL A 368 14.45 -14.54 24.34
CA VAL A 368 13.78 -13.24 24.53
C VAL A 368 12.40 -13.36 25.18
N PHE A 369 11.66 -14.45 24.92
CA PHE A 369 10.31 -14.70 25.44
C PHE A 369 10.26 -15.15 26.91
N GLN A 370 11.40 -15.41 27.56
CA GLN A 370 11.45 -15.80 28.98
C GLN A 370 11.12 -14.63 29.93
N GLN A 371 11.20 -13.39 29.43
CA GLN A 371 10.75 -12.20 30.14
C GLN A 371 9.69 -11.46 29.32
N PRO A 372 8.90 -10.58 29.93
CA PRO A 372 7.92 -9.78 29.20
C PRO A 372 8.59 -8.95 28.10
N VAL A 373 8.18 -9.17 26.85
CA VAL A 373 8.69 -8.47 25.67
C VAL A 373 7.53 -7.94 24.84
N ILE A 374 7.67 -6.72 24.33
CA ILE A 374 6.72 -6.14 23.38
C ILE A 374 7.37 -6.04 21.99
N PHE A 375 6.66 -6.53 20.98
CA PHE A 375 7.03 -6.42 19.57
C PHE A 375 6.29 -5.25 18.95
N LEU A 376 7.04 -4.27 18.47
CA LEU A 376 6.54 -3.09 17.81
C LEU A 376 6.80 -3.17 16.31
N GLY A 377 5.84 -2.71 15.51
CA GLY A 377 5.99 -2.52 14.07
C GLY A 377 5.64 -1.11 13.68
N ALA A 378 6.44 -0.47 12.84
CA ALA A 378 6.23 0.91 12.43
C ALA A 378 6.38 1.10 10.92
N ASP A 379 5.50 1.90 10.32
CA ASP A 379 5.51 2.24 8.89
C ASP A 379 5.09 3.71 8.69
N VAL A 380 5.65 4.34 7.65
CA VAL A 380 5.22 5.65 7.16
C VAL A 380 4.80 5.55 5.71
N THR A 381 3.51 5.77 5.45
CA THR A 381 2.96 5.76 4.09
C THR A 381 2.82 7.19 3.57
N HIS A 382 3.65 7.54 2.59
CA HIS A 382 3.60 8.82 1.87
C HIS A 382 2.43 8.92 0.89
N PRO A 383 2.00 10.15 0.55
CA PRO A 383 1.05 10.37 -0.54
C PRO A 383 1.66 9.99 -1.91
N PRO A 384 0.83 9.70 -2.93
CA PRO A 384 1.31 9.41 -4.28
C PRO A 384 2.27 10.47 -4.82
N ALA A 385 3.17 10.10 -5.71
CA ALA A 385 4.09 11.05 -6.34
C ALA A 385 3.30 12.14 -7.10
N GLY A 386 3.75 13.39 -6.95
CA GLY A 386 3.08 14.58 -7.49
C GLY A 386 2.01 15.19 -6.59
N ASP A 387 1.59 14.51 -5.51
CA ASP A 387 0.73 15.09 -4.48
C ASP A 387 1.62 15.74 -3.40
N GLY A 388 1.48 17.06 -3.26
CA GLY A 388 2.16 17.87 -2.24
C GLY A 388 1.24 18.32 -1.10
N LYS A 389 -0.05 18.00 -1.15
CA LYS A 389 -1.05 18.47 -0.17
C LYS A 389 -1.42 17.40 0.85
N LYS A 390 -1.50 16.12 0.43
CA LYS A 390 -1.92 15.04 1.33
C LYS A 390 -0.85 14.73 2.37
N PRO A 391 -1.24 14.43 3.63
CA PRO A 391 -0.27 14.12 4.68
C PRO A 391 0.40 12.76 4.45
N SER A 392 1.60 12.59 5.01
CA SER A 392 2.13 11.27 5.34
C SER A 392 1.33 10.69 6.50
N ILE A 393 1.24 9.36 6.58
CA ILE A 393 0.56 8.67 7.67
C ILE A 393 1.59 7.78 8.36
N ALA A 394 1.80 8.00 9.65
CA ALA A 394 2.62 7.13 10.50
C ALA A 394 1.73 6.17 11.28
N ALA A 395 2.10 4.90 11.31
CA ALA A 395 1.40 3.87 12.06
C ALA A 395 2.38 3.05 12.89
N VAL A 396 2.02 2.79 14.16
CA VAL A 396 2.79 1.92 15.05
C VAL A 396 1.83 0.92 15.69
N VAL A 397 2.18 -0.36 15.63
CA VAL A 397 1.46 -1.43 16.30
C VAL A 397 2.31 -2.03 17.40
N GLY A 398 1.66 -2.62 18.40
CA GLY A 398 2.35 -3.37 19.46
C GLY A 398 1.65 -4.68 19.78
N SER A 399 2.42 -5.73 20.02
CA SER A 399 1.90 -7.02 20.51
C SER A 399 1.23 -6.84 21.86
N MET A 400 0.18 -7.61 22.17
CA MET A 400 -0.66 -7.41 23.37
C MET A 400 -0.78 -8.67 24.23
N ASP A 401 -0.02 -9.69 23.91
CA ASP A 401 0.07 -10.97 24.61
C ASP A 401 1.49 -11.54 24.47
N ALA A 402 1.79 -12.58 25.26
CA ALA A 402 3.10 -13.23 25.22
C ALA A 402 3.27 -14.17 24.00
N HIS A 403 2.28 -14.32 23.11
CA HIS A 403 2.30 -15.36 22.10
C HIS A 403 3.24 -15.11 20.91
N PRO A 404 3.44 -13.91 20.31
CA PRO A 404 2.72 -12.63 20.30
C PRO A 404 1.72 -12.54 19.12
N SER A 405 0.44 -12.81 19.37
CA SER A 405 -0.59 -12.97 18.31
C SER A 405 -1.46 -11.74 18.12
N ARG A 406 -1.99 -11.16 19.20
CA ARG A 406 -2.83 -9.96 19.13
C ARG A 406 -1.99 -8.70 19.11
N TYR A 407 -2.42 -7.72 18.32
CA TYR A 407 -1.80 -6.40 18.24
C TYR A 407 -2.82 -5.28 18.43
N CYS A 408 -2.43 -4.20 19.11
CA CYS A 408 -3.15 -2.92 19.06
C CYS A 408 -2.41 -1.93 18.15
N ALA A 409 -3.11 -0.90 17.70
CA ALA A 409 -2.60 0.05 16.72
C ALA A 409 -2.74 1.49 17.20
N THR A 410 -1.76 2.31 16.82
CA THR A 410 -1.78 3.77 16.91
C THR A 410 -1.47 4.33 15.53
N VAL A 411 -2.08 5.46 15.19
CA VAL A 411 -1.93 6.08 13.86
C VAL A 411 -2.00 7.60 13.97
N ARG A 412 -1.18 8.29 13.16
CA ARG A 412 -1.08 9.75 13.12
C ARG A 412 -0.91 10.25 11.69
N VAL A 413 -1.42 11.44 11.43
CA VAL A 413 -1.09 12.21 10.22
C VAL A 413 0.10 13.11 10.53
N GLN A 414 1.02 13.25 9.59
CA GLN A 414 2.18 14.12 9.74
C GLN A 414 2.51 14.84 8.43
N ARG A 415 3.51 15.73 8.47
CA ARG A 415 3.87 16.56 7.31
C ARG A 415 4.08 15.70 6.06
N PRO A 416 3.62 16.15 4.87
CA PRO A 416 3.81 15.42 3.64
C PRO A 416 5.27 15.04 3.41
N ARG A 417 5.51 13.75 3.10
CA ARG A 417 6.85 13.18 2.81
C ARG A 417 7.87 13.26 3.96
N GLN A 418 7.44 13.56 5.18
CA GLN A 418 8.28 13.35 6.36
C GLN A 418 8.35 11.87 6.70
N GLU A 419 9.57 11.33 6.83
CA GLU A 419 9.84 9.91 7.15
C GLU A 419 9.94 9.66 8.66
N ILE A 420 10.51 10.58 9.43
CA ILE A 420 10.59 10.46 10.90
C ILE A 420 9.17 10.46 11.49
N ILE A 421 8.86 9.49 12.35
CA ILE A 421 7.57 9.45 13.05
C ILE A 421 7.54 10.54 14.13
N GLN A 422 6.82 11.63 13.85
CA GLN A 422 6.83 12.84 14.69
C GLN A 422 6.30 12.59 16.11
N ASP A 423 5.25 11.78 16.23
CA ASP A 423 4.52 11.58 17.50
C ASP A 423 4.86 10.23 18.16
N LEU A 424 6.03 9.64 17.84
CA LEU A 424 6.37 8.27 18.22
C LEU A 424 6.32 8.05 19.74
N ALA A 425 6.79 9.00 20.54
CA ALA A 425 6.78 8.90 22.00
C ALA A 425 5.36 8.66 22.55
N SER A 426 4.38 9.43 22.07
CA SER A 426 2.98 9.28 22.46
C SER A 426 2.39 7.93 22.02
N MET A 427 2.71 7.50 20.80
CA MET A 427 2.23 6.25 20.21
C MET A 427 2.76 5.03 20.98
N VAL A 428 4.05 5.04 21.30
CA VAL A 428 4.70 3.97 22.10
C VAL A 428 4.15 3.96 23.52
N ARG A 429 3.97 5.14 24.15
CA ARG A 429 3.37 5.26 25.48
C ARG A 429 1.98 4.62 25.53
N GLU A 430 1.11 4.89 24.57
CA GLU A 430 -0.22 4.29 24.46
C GLU A 430 -0.14 2.75 24.38
N LEU A 431 0.77 2.22 23.55
CA LEU A 431 0.95 0.78 23.38
C LEU A 431 1.52 0.10 24.63
N LEU A 432 2.46 0.73 25.34
CA LEU A 432 3.00 0.22 26.60
C LEU A 432 1.93 0.16 27.70
N ILE A 433 1.10 1.21 27.83
CA ILE A 433 -0.04 1.21 28.76
C ILE A 433 -1.02 0.09 28.40
N GLN A 434 -1.32 -0.08 27.11
CA GLN A 434 -2.26 -1.11 26.67
C GLN A 434 -1.70 -2.52 26.85
N PHE A 435 -0.39 -2.72 26.64
CA PHE A 435 0.30 -3.98 26.95
C PHE A 435 0.18 -4.33 28.42
N TYR A 436 0.47 -3.38 29.33
CA TYR A 436 0.34 -3.60 30.77
C TYR A 436 -1.12 -3.90 31.16
N LYS A 437 -2.10 -3.22 30.57
CA LYS A 437 -3.52 -3.52 30.80
C LYS A 437 -3.90 -4.93 30.35
N SER A 438 -3.36 -5.41 29.24
CA SER A 438 -3.67 -6.72 28.67
C SER A 438 -2.93 -7.87 29.36
N THR A 439 -1.69 -7.65 29.81
CA THR A 439 -0.80 -8.72 30.31
C THR A 439 -0.51 -8.65 31.80
N ARG A 440 -0.68 -7.48 32.43
CA ARG A 440 -0.22 -7.15 33.79
C ARG A 440 1.30 -7.18 33.97
N PHE A 441 2.05 -7.22 32.88
CA PHE A 441 3.51 -7.15 32.89
C PHE A 441 4.01 -5.86 32.27
N LYS A 442 5.10 -5.31 32.81
CA LYS A 442 5.89 -4.26 32.16
C LYS A 442 6.92 -4.95 31.24
N PRO A 443 7.01 -4.59 29.96
CA PRO A 443 8.06 -5.15 29.09
C PRO A 443 9.44 -4.86 29.66
N THR A 444 10.31 -5.87 29.76
CA THR A 444 11.74 -5.66 30.02
C THR A 444 12.51 -5.40 28.73
N ARG A 445 11.90 -5.74 27.58
CA ARG A 445 12.47 -5.58 26.24
C ARG A 445 11.46 -5.00 25.25
N ILE A 446 11.94 -4.13 24.36
CA ILE A 446 11.19 -3.57 23.24
C ILE A 446 11.91 -3.95 21.95
N ILE A 447 11.25 -4.75 21.09
CA ILE A 447 11.78 -5.12 19.77
C ILE A 447 11.03 -4.33 18.71
N PHE A 448 11.70 -3.40 18.05
CA PHE A 448 11.10 -2.42 17.15
C PHE A 448 11.50 -2.69 15.68
N TYR A 449 10.53 -3.12 14.87
CA TYR A 449 10.70 -3.30 13.43
C TYR A 449 10.17 -2.08 12.67
N ARG A 450 11.08 -1.32 12.03
CA ARG A 450 10.79 -0.11 11.26
C ARG A 450 10.84 -0.37 9.75
N ASP A 451 9.71 -0.35 9.05
CA ASP A 451 9.66 -0.58 7.60
C ASP A 451 9.98 0.68 6.79
N GLY A 452 10.75 0.56 5.71
CA GLY A 452 10.76 1.56 4.63
C GLY A 452 11.75 2.72 4.73
N VAL A 453 12.62 2.75 5.74
CA VAL A 453 13.67 3.78 5.86
C VAL A 453 14.82 3.48 4.90
N SER A 454 15.32 4.50 4.20
CA SER A 454 16.49 4.38 3.32
C SER A 454 17.80 4.54 4.09
N GLU A 455 18.88 3.91 3.63
CA GLU A 455 20.20 3.93 4.29
C GLU A 455 20.70 5.36 4.56
N GLY A 456 20.55 6.27 3.58
CA GLY A 456 20.92 7.67 3.73
C GLY A 456 20.14 8.44 4.82
N GLN A 457 19.11 7.83 5.41
CA GLN A 457 18.30 8.41 6.50
C GLN A 457 18.45 7.65 7.82
N PHE A 458 19.19 6.54 7.88
CA PHE A 458 19.30 5.68 9.08
C PHE A 458 19.67 6.47 10.32
N ARG A 459 20.79 7.21 10.28
CA ARG A 459 21.27 7.98 11.42
C ARG A 459 20.25 9.01 11.92
N GLN A 460 19.60 9.72 11.01
CA GLN A 460 18.63 10.76 11.37
C GLN A 460 17.38 10.14 11.97
N VAL A 461 16.82 9.10 11.35
CA VAL A 461 15.60 8.43 11.82
C VAL A 461 15.86 7.75 13.16
N LEU A 462 16.96 7.00 13.28
CA LEU A 462 17.36 6.34 14.53
C LEU A 462 17.46 7.35 15.67
N TYR A 463 18.18 8.47 15.47
CA TYR A 463 18.40 9.46 16.50
C TYR A 463 17.08 9.96 17.13
N TYR A 464 16.14 10.39 16.30
CA TYR A 464 14.86 10.91 16.80
C TYR A 464 13.94 9.80 17.33
N GLU A 465 13.84 8.68 16.63
CA GLU A 465 12.89 7.62 16.99
C GLU A 465 13.34 6.83 18.23
N LEU A 466 14.63 6.54 18.39
CA LEU A 466 15.15 5.87 19.58
C LEU A 466 14.97 6.74 20.84
N LEU A 467 15.24 8.05 20.74
CA LEU A 467 15.00 8.99 21.82
C LEU A 467 13.52 9.06 22.19
N ALA A 468 12.62 9.06 21.20
CA ALA A 468 11.18 9.06 21.45
C ALA A 468 10.68 7.77 22.14
N ILE A 469 11.25 6.59 21.82
CA ILE A 469 10.93 5.35 22.53
C ILE A 469 11.40 5.43 23.99
N ARG A 470 12.61 5.94 24.23
CA ARG A 470 13.13 6.16 25.59
C ARG A 470 12.30 7.17 26.39
N GLU A 471 11.92 8.28 25.76
CA GLU A 471 11.04 9.30 26.33
C GLU A 471 9.69 8.69 26.74
N ALA A 472 9.09 7.85 25.89
CA ALA A 472 7.85 7.15 26.22
C ALA A 472 7.99 6.31 27.50
N CYS A 473 9.11 5.60 27.67
CA CYS A 473 9.38 4.78 28.84
C CYS A 473 9.56 5.65 30.11
N ILE A 474 10.44 6.66 30.06
CA ILE A 474 10.72 7.56 31.18
C ILE A 474 9.46 8.34 31.61
N SER A 475 8.63 8.73 30.64
CA SER A 475 7.37 9.45 30.92
C SER A 475 6.33 8.61 31.67
N LEU A 476 6.43 7.28 31.62
CA LEU A 476 5.56 6.37 32.35
C LEU A 476 6.05 6.15 33.77
N GLU A 477 7.37 6.01 33.94
CA GLU A 477 8.03 5.78 35.21
C GLU A 477 9.51 6.18 35.10
N LYS A 478 9.99 6.97 36.08
CA LYS A 478 11.27 7.68 36.03
C LYS A 478 12.46 6.79 35.66
N ASP A 479 12.51 5.57 36.19
CA ASP A 479 13.63 4.64 36.03
C ASP A 479 13.29 3.44 35.13
N TYR A 480 12.17 3.50 34.40
CA TYR A 480 11.78 2.43 33.49
C TYR A 480 12.58 2.51 32.19
N GLN A 481 13.61 1.66 32.09
CA GLN A 481 14.56 1.61 30.98
C GLN A 481 14.66 0.19 30.40
N PRO A 482 13.63 -0.28 29.67
CA PRO A 482 13.69 -1.59 29.01
C PRO A 482 14.74 -1.58 27.90
N GLY A 483 15.37 -2.72 27.63
CA GLY A 483 16.33 -2.86 26.54
C GLY A 483 15.64 -2.72 25.18
N ILE A 484 16.15 -1.86 24.31
CA ILE A 484 15.58 -1.60 22.97
C ILE A 484 16.44 -2.27 21.90
N THR A 485 15.81 -3.01 21.00
CA THR A 485 16.42 -3.47 19.74
C THR A 485 15.69 -2.81 18.58
N TYR A 486 16.40 -1.99 17.80
CA TYR A 486 15.87 -1.21 16.69
C TYR A 486 16.33 -1.81 15.35
N ILE A 487 15.39 -2.30 14.56
CA ILE A 487 15.66 -3.05 13.33
C ILE A 487 14.94 -2.37 12.17
N VAL A 488 15.68 -1.87 11.20
CA VAL A 488 15.09 -1.39 9.94
C VAL A 488 14.82 -2.60 9.04
N VAL A 489 13.62 -2.63 8.45
CA VAL A 489 13.21 -3.63 7.46
C VAL A 489 13.08 -2.94 6.11
N GLN A 490 13.81 -3.44 5.10
CA GLN A 490 13.74 -2.93 3.74
C GLN A 490 13.34 -4.05 2.79
N LYS A 491 12.11 -3.99 2.29
CA LYS A 491 11.64 -4.88 1.21
C LYS A 491 11.95 -4.34 -0.19
N ARG A 492 12.22 -3.04 -0.31
CA ARG A 492 12.37 -2.32 -1.59
C ARG A 492 13.83 -1.96 -1.84
N HIS A 493 14.61 -2.93 -2.29
CA HIS A 493 16.01 -2.78 -2.70
C HIS A 493 16.27 -3.59 -3.99
N HIS A 494 17.52 -3.54 -4.46
CA HIS A 494 17.94 -4.11 -5.73
C HIS A 494 18.65 -5.47 -5.61
N THR A 495 19.02 -5.92 -4.41
CA THR A 495 19.59 -7.24 -4.14
C THR A 495 18.62 -8.37 -4.53
N ARG A 496 19.11 -9.37 -5.26
CA ARG A 496 18.35 -10.58 -5.62
C ARG A 496 19.24 -11.79 -5.35
N LEU A 497 18.62 -12.85 -4.85
CA LEU A 497 19.27 -14.12 -4.56
C LEU A 497 18.67 -15.19 -5.47
N PHE A 498 19.53 -16.04 -6.03
CA PHE A 498 19.17 -17.11 -6.96
C PHE A 498 19.85 -18.41 -6.50
N CYS A 499 19.20 -19.56 -6.68
CA CYS A 499 19.83 -20.84 -6.40
C CYS A 499 20.95 -21.09 -7.42
N ALA A 500 22.16 -21.37 -6.92
CA ALA A 500 23.28 -21.82 -7.76
C ALA A 500 22.96 -23.20 -8.36
N ASP A 501 22.51 -24.15 -7.52
CA ASP A 501 21.98 -25.42 -7.98
C ASP A 501 20.54 -25.26 -8.50
N ARG A 502 20.25 -25.91 -9.62
CA ARG A 502 18.92 -25.99 -10.21
C ARG A 502 17.97 -26.85 -9.36
N THR A 503 18.47 -27.83 -8.62
CA THR A 503 17.65 -28.76 -7.82
C THR A 503 16.99 -28.07 -6.62
N GLU A 504 17.60 -27.01 -6.09
CA GLU A 504 17.08 -26.23 -4.96
C GLU A 504 15.98 -25.23 -5.35
N ARG A 505 15.68 -25.08 -6.64
CA ARG A 505 14.69 -24.12 -7.13
C ARG A 505 13.28 -24.55 -6.73
N VAL A 506 12.56 -23.68 -6.04
CA VAL A 506 11.22 -24.00 -5.52
C VAL A 506 10.12 -23.49 -6.44
N GLY A 507 9.25 -24.41 -6.87
CA GLY A 507 8.02 -24.13 -7.61
C GLY A 507 8.25 -23.59 -9.03
N ARG A 508 7.16 -23.23 -9.72
CA ARG A 508 7.18 -22.79 -11.12
C ARG A 508 8.03 -21.52 -11.36
N SER A 509 8.14 -20.67 -10.34
CA SER A 509 8.91 -19.43 -10.41
C SER A 509 10.42 -19.64 -10.24
N GLY A 510 10.84 -20.82 -9.77
CA GLY A 510 12.23 -21.22 -9.60
C GLY A 510 13.00 -20.40 -8.56
N ASN A 511 12.35 -19.92 -7.51
CA ASN A 511 12.98 -19.07 -6.49
C ASN A 511 13.75 -19.89 -5.43
N ILE A 512 14.55 -19.18 -4.64
CA ILE A 512 15.12 -19.68 -3.38
C ILE A 512 14.02 -20.12 -2.39
N PRO A 513 14.29 -21.11 -1.52
CA PRO A 513 13.33 -21.57 -0.53
C PRO A 513 13.02 -20.50 0.54
N ALA A 514 11.82 -20.58 1.12
CA ALA A 514 11.47 -19.74 2.27
C ALA A 514 12.39 -20.07 3.46
N GLY A 515 12.91 -19.04 4.14
CA GLY A 515 13.88 -19.20 5.22
C GLY A 515 15.34 -19.01 4.78
N THR A 516 15.60 -18.88 3.48
CA THR A 516 16.95 -18.54 2.97
C THR A 516 17.42 -17.22 3.58
N THR A 517 18.55 -17.28 4.27
CA THR A 517 19.17 -16.20 5.05
C THR A 517 20.61 -16.04 4.61
N VAL A 518 21.04 -14.79 4.42
CA VAL A 518 22.40 -14.42 4.02
C VAL A 518 22.87 -13.28 4.91
N ASP A 519 23.92 -13.52 5.67
CA ASP A 519 24.56 -12.58 6.59
C ASP A 519 26.08 -12.46 6.36
N THR A 520 26.57 -12.96 5.22
CA THR A 520 27.98 -12.92 4.80
C THR A 520 28.13 -12.39 3.37
N ASP A 521 29.36 -12.02 3.01
CA ASP A 521 29.86 -11.68 1.66
C ASP A 521 29.28 -10.42 1.00
N ILE A 522 27.96 -10.29 0.98
CA ILE A 522 27.18 -9.23 0.31
C ILE A 522 26.45 -8.31 1.29
N THR A 523 26.66 -8.52 2.59
CA THR A 523 26.17 -7.70 3.70
C THR A 523 27.18 -6.61 4.06
N HIS A 524 26.78 -5.76 4.99
CA HIS A 524 27.59 -4.64 5.43
C HIS A 524 28.89 -5.14 6.13
N PRO A 525 30.05 -4.52 5.90
CA PRO A 525 31.35 -5.05 6.34
C PRO A 525 31.59 -5.09 7.86
N TYR A 526 30.86 -4.29 8.66
CA TYR A 526 31.07 -4.18 10.11
C TYR A 526 29.79 -4.01 10.95
N GLU A 527 28.75 -3.38 10.40
CA GLU A 527 27.41 -3.31 11.02
C GLU A 527 26.68 -4.66 11.00
N PHE A 528 25.59 -4.74 11.78
CA PHE A 528 24.79 -5.96 11.91
C PHE A 528 23.58 -5.91 10.97
N ASP A 529 23.72 -6.50 9.79
CA ASP A 529 22.66 -6.65 8.79
C ASP A 529 22.58 -8.08 8.24
N PHE A 530 21.41 -8.43 7.71
CA PHE A 530 21.18 -9.70 7.05
C PHE A 530 20.01 -9.63 6.09
N TYR A 531 20.05 -10.48 5.06
CA TYR A 531 18.91 -10.75 4.18
C TYR A 531 18.17 -11.99 4.66
N LEU A 532 16.84 -11.93 4.70
CA LEU A 532 15.98 -13.09 4.95
C LEU A 532 14.84 -13.13 3.93
N CYS A 533 14.84 -14.15 3.07
CA CYS A 533 13.72 -14.49 2.21
C CYS A 533 12.73 -15.38 2.96
N SER A 534 11.92 -14.78 3.83
CA SER A 534 11.00 -15.51 4.70
C SER A 534 9.81 -16.16 4.00
N HIS A 535 9.57 -15.91 2.71
CA HIS A 535 8.34 -16.27 2.01
C HIS A 535 8.58 -17.14 0.78
N ALA A 536 7.58 -17.93 0.41
CA ALA A 536 7.59 -18.69 -0.84
C ALA A 536 7.38 -17.77 -2.05
N GLY A 537 8.26 -17.85 -3.05
CA GLY A 537 8.15 -17.11 -4.30
C GLY A 537 7.06 -17.68 -5.21
N ILE A 538 5.82 -17.18 -5.14
CA ILE A 538 4.71 -17.71 -5.97
C ILE A 538 4.85 -17.29 -7.44
N GLN A 539 5.26 -16.05 -7.67
CA GLN A 539 5.35 -15.43 -8.99
C GLN A 539 6.52 -14.48 -9.04
N GLY A 540 7.18 -14.44 -10.20
CA GLY A 540 8.30 -13.54 -10.45
C GLY A 540 9.56 -13.98 -9.68
N THR A 541 10.48 -13.05 -9.49
CA THR A 541 11.64 -13.21 -8.58
C THR A 541 11.32 -12.61 -7.22
N SER A 542 11.52 -13.39 -6.16
CA SER A 542 11.39 -12.98 -4.76
C SER A 542 12.29 -11.80 -4.43
N ARG A 543 11.86 -11.01 -3.45
CA ARG A 543 12.66 -9.94 -2.85
C ARG A 543 13.02 -10.38 -1.42
N PRO A 544 14.26 -10.82 -1.16
CA PRO A 544 14.67 -11.17 0.19
C PRO A 544 14.69 -9.89 1.03
N SER A 545 13.92 -9.81 2.10
CA SER A 545 13.88 -8.58 2.91
C SER A 545 15.22 -8.37 3.60
N HIS A 546 15.69 -7.14 3.61
CA HIS A 546 16.93 -6.73 4.27
C HIS A 546 16.63 -6.19 5.66
N TYR A 547 17.36 -6.67 6.66
CA TYR A 547 17.21 -6.29 8.05
C TYR A 547 18.52 -5.68 8.51
N HIS A 548 18.45 -4.47 9.06
CA HIS A 548 19.62 -3.76 9.54
C HIS A 548 19.39 -3.34 10.99
N VAL A 549 20.21 -3.84 11.91
CA VAL A 549 20.12 -3.57 13.34
C VAL A 549 20.86 -2.27 13.63
N LEU A 550 20.11 -1.21 13.90
CA LEU A 550 20.66 0.12 14.15
C LEU A 550 20.96 0.38 15.63
N TRP A 551 20.35 -0.39 16.52
CA TRP A 551 20.56 -0.31 17.96
C TRP A 551 20.17 -1.62 18.63
N ASP A 552 20.92 -2.08 19.62
CA ASP A 552 20.59 -3.29 20.36
C ASP A 552 21.11 -3.30 21.81
N ASP A 553 20.26 -2.89 22.75
CA ASP A 553 20.56 -3.03 24.19
C ASP A 553 20.42 -4.49 24.67
N ASN A 554 19.79 -5.37 23.88
CA ASN A 554 19.47 -6.74 24.29
C ASN A 554 20.55 -7.76 23.90
N CYS A 555 21.61 -7.32 23.20
CA CYS A 555 22.77 -8.12 22.80
C CYS A 555 22.39 -9.43 22.09
N PHE A 556 21.51 -9.36 21.10
CA PHE A 556 21.13 -10.51 20.29
C PHE A 556 22.32 -11.10 19.54
N THR A 557 22.38 -12.42 19.49
CA THR A 557 23.20 -13.11 18.50
C THR A 557 22.52 -13.08 17.12
N ALA A 558 23.31 -13.25 16.06
CA ALA A 558 22.80 -13.36 14.69
C ALA A 558 21.71 -14.44 14.58
N ASP A 559 21.99 -15.65 15.08
CA ASP A 559 21.05 -16.77 15.01
C ASP A 559 19.76 -16.50 15.79
N GLU A 560 19.83 -15.93 17.00
CA GLU A 560 18.64 -15.64 17.80
C GLU A 560 17.75 -14.62 17.10
N LEU A 561 18.33 -13.53 16.58
CA LEU A 561 17.57 -12.47 15.92
C LEU A 561 16.99 -12.90 14.57
N GLN A 562 17.78 -13.62 13.77
CA GLN A 562 17.33 -14.14 12.47
C GLN A 562 16.20 -15.15 12.64
N LEU A 563 16.32 -16.07 13.61
CA LEU A 563 15.26 -17.03 13.93
C LEU A 563 14.02 -16.30 14.46
N LEU A 564 14.16 -15.37 15.39
CA LEU A 564 13.05 -14.55 15.90
C LEU A 564 12.30 -13.83 14.76
N THR A 565 13.05 -13.17 13.89
CA THR A 565 12.53 -12.45 12.71
C THR A 565 11.74 -13.40 11.80
N TYR A 566 12.29 -14.59 11.54
CA TYR A 566 11.62 -15.59 10.72
C TYR A 566 10.36 -16.15 11.39
N GLN A 567 10.38 -16.39 12.70
CA GLN A 567 9.21 -16.84 13.44
C GLN A 567 8.07 -15.80 13.41
N LEU A 568 8.37 -14.51 13.55
CA LEU A 568 7.39 -13.43 13.45
C LEU A 568 6.79 -13.28 12.03
N CYS A 569 7.43 -13.85 11.00
CA CYS A 569 6.84 -13.94 9.66
C CYS A 569 5.72 -15.00 9.56
N HIS A 570 5.58 -15.88 10.55
CA HIS A 570 4.56 -16.93 10.60
C HIS A 570 3.36 -16.57 11.48
N THR A 571 3.44 -15.47 12.25
CA THR A 571 2.36 -15.02 13.13
C THR A 571 1.32 -14.13 12.44
N TYR A 572 1.49 -13.87 11.13
CA TYR A 572 0.58 -13.03 10.36
C TYR A 572 -0.78 -13.70 10.12
N VAL A 573 -1.78 -13.22 10.86
CA VAL A 573 -3.11 -13.84 10.96
C VAL A 573 -3.97 -13.91 9.68
N ARG A 574 -3.65 -13.21 8.59
CA ARG A 574 -4.54 -13.14 7.41
C ARG A 574 -4.39 -14.30 6.42
N CYS A 575 -3.39 -15.15 6.60
CA CYS A 575 -3.17 -16.34 5.77
C CYS A 575 -2.38 -17.40 6.55
N THR A 576 -2.43 -18.64 6.07
CA THR A 576 -1.61 -19.75 6.57
C THR A 576 -0.29 -19.86 5.78
N ARG A 577 0.46 -18.75 5.73
CA ARG A 577 1.72 -18.65 4.99
C ARG A 577 2.71 -17.80 5.75
N SER A 578 4.00 -18.12 5.60
CA SER A 578 5.05 -17.21 6.00
C SER A 578 5.06 -16.00 5.06
N VAL A 579 4.96 -14.80 5.62
CA VAL A 579 4.94 -13.55 4.86
C VAL A 579 6.34 -12.95 4.73
N SER A 580 6.52 -12.03 3.79
CA SER A 580 7.84 -11.50 3.41
C SER A 580 8.53 -10.61 4.44
N ILE A 581 7.81 -10.13 5.44
CA ILE A 581 8.31 -9.28 6.53
C ILE A 581 7.56 -9.66 7.82
N PRO A 582 8.08 -9.38 9.02
CA PRO A 582 7.43 -9.73 10.28
C PRO A 582 6.00 -9.18 10.36
N ALA A 583 5.11 -9.95 10.99
CA ALA A 583 3.72 -9.56 11.21
C ALA A 583 3.55 -8.12 11.77
N PRO A 584 4.32 -7.66 12.79
CA PRO A 584 4.22 -6.27 13.26
C PRO A 584 4.43 -5.22 12.16
N ALA A 585 5.48 -5.34 11.35
CA ALA A 585 5.73 -4.42 10.23
C ALA A 585 4.61 -4.49 9.19
N TYR A 586 4.13 -5.69 8.87
CA TYR A 586 3.01 -5.87 7.96
C TYR A 586 1.72 -5.22 8.48
N TYR A 587 1.46 -5.30 9.78
CA TYR A 587 0.30 -4.69 10.42
C TYR A 587 0.36 -3.17 10.45
N ALA A 588 1.53 -2.57 10.72
CA ALA A 588 1.71 -1.11 10.66
C ALA A 588 1.31 -0.56 9.28
N HIS A 589 1.76 -1.22 8.21
CA HIS A 589 1.38 -0.87 6.85
C HIS A 589 -0.14 -1.03 6.58
N LEU A 590 -0.80 -2.06 7.15
CA LEU A 590 -2.27 -2.19 7.06
C LEU A 590 -3.00 -1.07 7.79
N VAL A 591 -2.49 -0.62 8.94
CA VAL A 591 -3.04 0.49 9.73
C VAL A 591 -2.90 1.80 8.96
N ALA A 592 -1.71 2.10 8.41
CA ALA A 592 -1.47 3.30 7.61
C ALA A 592 -2.38 3.34 6.37
N PHE A 593 -2.55 2.20 5.68
CA PHE A 593 -3.49 2.11 4.57
C PHE A 593 -4.95 2.27 4.99
N ARG A 594 -5.34 1.75 6.15
CA ARG A 594 -6.70 1.93 6.67
C ARG A 594 -6.99 3.40 6.98
N ALA A 595 -6.06 4.11 7.62
CA ALA A 595 -6.18 5.54 7.87
C ALA A 595 -6.27 6.34 6.56
N ARG A 596 -5.58 5.92 5.48
CA ARG A 596 -5.75 6.55 4.16
C ARG A 596 -7.19 6.43 3.65
N TYR A 597 -7.90 5.33 3.93
CA TYR A 597 -9.32 5.19 3.63
C TYR A 597 -10.21 6.08 4.51
N HIS A 598 -9.85 6.27 5.78
CA HIS A 598 -10.58 7.19 6.68
C HIS A 598 -10.45 8.66 6.28
N LEU A 599 -9.36 9.01 5.60
CA LEU A 599 -9.12 10.34 5.02
C LEU A 599 -9.79 10.54 3.65
N VAL A 600 -10.52 9.56 3.11
CA VAL A 600 -11.28 9.74 1.86
C VAL A 600 -12.48 10.61 2.14
N ASP A 601 -12.58 11.69 1.38
CA ASP A 601 -13.68 12.64 1.51
C ASP A 601 -14.96 12.17 0.86
N LYS A 602 -16.08 12.66 1.41
CA LYS A 602 -17.37 12.65 0.72
C LYS A 602 -17.38 13.58 -0.51
N GLU A 603 -16.38 14.44 -0.68
CA GLU A 603 -16.24 15.34 -1.83
C GLU A 603 -15.62 14.64 -3.05
N HIS A 604 -16.35 13.68 -3.61
CA HIS A 604 -16.22 13.31 -5.01
C HIS A 604 -17.59 12.93 -5.54
N ASP A 605 -18.40 13.96 -5.83
CA ASP A 605 -19.24 14.13 -7.03
C ASP A 605 -20.38 15.11 -6.74
N SER A 606 -20.12 16.39 -6.98
CA SER A 606 -21.16 17.34 -7.39
C SER A 606 -20.50 18.30 -8.36
N ALA A 607 -20.69 18.00 -9.64
CA ALA A 607 -20.55 18.98 -10.69
C ALA A 607 -21.68 20.00 -10.50
N GLU A 608 -21.48 21.02 -9.67
CA GLU A 608 -22.32 22.21 -9.64
C GLU A 608 -21.64 23.33 -8.84
N GLY A 609 -21.68 24.55 -9.39
CA GLY A 609 -21.38 25.78 -8.64
C GLY A 609 -19.92 26.23 -8.65
N SER A 610 -19.49 26.87 -9.73
CA SER A 610 -18.44 27.88 -9.64
C SER A 610 -18.94 29.07 -8.84
N HIS A 611 -18.60 29.13 -7.55
CA HIS A 611 -18.52 30.39 -6.82
C HIS A 611 -17.11 30.58 -6.29
N VAL A 612 -16.52 31.71 -6.67
CA VAL A 612 -15.27 32.24 -6.13
C VAL A 612 -15.48 32.47 -4.64
N SER A 613 -14.98 31.56 -3.81
CA SER A 613 -14.77 31.82 -2.39
C SER A 613 -13.52 31.08 -1.94
N GLY A 614 -12.58 31.85 -1.39
CA GLY A 614 -11.51 31.41 -0.51
C GLY A 614 -10.48 30.43 -1.07
N GLN A 615 -9.21 30.84 -1.02
CA GLN A 615 -8.09 29.91 -1.00
C GLN A 615 -8.38 28.72 -0.07
N SER A 616 -8.59 27.51 -0.60
CA SER A 616 -8.50 26.29 0.20
C SER A 616 -7.03 26.01 0.45
N ASN A 617 -6.47 26.80 1.38
CA ASN A 617 -5.33 26.39 2.19
C ASN A 617 -5.62 24.97 2.69
N GLY A 618 -4.57 24.13 2.69
CA GLY A 618 -4.66 22.73 3.09
C GLY A 618 -5.49 22.58 4.35
N ARG A 619 -6.33 21.54 4.39
CA ARG A 619 -7.18 21.23 5.55
C ARG A 619 -6.45 21.45 6.85
N ASP A 620 -7.18 22.02 7.81
CA ASP A 620 -6.74 22.12 9.18
C ASP A 620 -6.15 20.76 9.63
N PRO A 621 -4.86 20.72 10.03
CA PRO A 621 -4.22 19.52 10.55
C PRO A 621 -5.04 18.82 11.64
N GLN A 622 -5.81 19.58 12.43
CA GLN A 622 -6.67 19.02 13.48
C GLN A 622 -7.83 18.19 12.92
N ALA A 623 -8.43 18.61 11.80
CA ALA A 623 -9.48 17.86 11.12
C ALA A 623 -8.94 16.54 10.54
N LEU A 624 -7.73 16.57 9.95
CA LEU A 624 -7.07 15.37 9.43
C LEU A 624 -6.71 14.39 10.56
N ALA A 625 -6.25 14.89 11.71
CA ALA A 625 -5.98 14.08 12.89
C ALA A 625 -7.25 13.42 13.44
N LYS A 626 -8.36 14.17 13.54
CA LYS A 626 -9.66 13.64 13.98
C LYS A 626 -10.19 12.56 13.05
N ALA A 627 -9.99 12.70 11.73
CA ALA A 627 -10.49 11.74 10.75
C ALA A 627 -9.84 10.35 10.87
N VAL A 628 -8.59 10.26 11.33
CA VAL A 628 -7.90 8.98 11.55
C VAL A 628 -8.04 8.45 12.97
N GLN A 629 -8.68 9.20 13.87
CA GLN A 629 -8.90 8.77 15.24
C GLN A 629 -9.95 7.65 15.30
N ILE A 630 -9.55 6.53 15.90
CA ILE A 630 -10.36 5.33 16.00
C ILE A 630 -11.32 5.44 17.20
N HIS A 631 -12.53 4.87 17.06
CA HIS A 631 -13.52 4.84 18.14
C HIS A 631 -12.97 4.10 19.37
N GLN A 632 -13.39 4.48 20.58
CA GLN A 632 -12.88 3.92 21.84
C GLN A 632 -13.00 2.38 21.91
N ASP A 633 -14.14 1.85 21.48
CA ASP A 633 -14.39 0.39 21.41
C ASP A 633 -13.49 -0.33 20.38
N THR A 634 -12.95 0.40 19.41
CA THR A 634 -12.10 -0.15 18.33
C THR A 634 -10.61 -0.05 18.65
N LEU A 635 -10.19 0.83 19.58
CA LEU A 635 -8.78 1.03 19.96
C LEU A 635 -8.06 -0.27 20.37
N ARG A 636 -8.78 -1.22 20.98
CA ARG A 636 -8.23 -2.50 21.49
C ARG A 636 -8.42 -3.68 20.53
N THR A 637 -8.80 -3.41 19.29
CA THR A 637 -9.15 -4.42 18.29
C THR A 637 -8.15 -4.43 17.14
N MET A 638 -8.06 -5.56 16.45
CA MET A 638 -7.32 -5.67 15.19
C MET A 638 -8.21 -5.30 13.98
N TYR A 639 -8.86 -4.14 14.03
CA TYR A 639 -9.78 -3.65 12.97
C TYR A 639 -9.14 -3.60 11.58
N PHE A 640 -7.82 -3.40 11.53
CA PHE A 640 -7.00 -3.35 10.32
C PHE A 640 -6.86 -4.71 9.60
N ALA A 641 -7.23 -5.82 10.26
CA ALA A 641 -7.07 -7.19 9.74
C ALA A 641 -7.88 -7.53 8.49
#